data_AF-A0A536P5H7-F1
#
_entry.id   AF-A0A536P5H7-F1
#
_cell.length_a   1.000
_cell.length_b   1.000
_cell.length_c   1.000
_cell.angle_alpha   90.00
_cell.angle_beta   90.00
_cell.angle_gamma   90.00
#
_symmetry.space_group_name_H-M   'P 1'
#
loop_
_entity.id
_entity.type
_entity.pdbx_description
1 polymer ?
#
loop_
_entity_poly.entity_id
_entity_poly.type
_entity_poly.pdbx_seq_one_letter_code
_entity_poly.pdbx_strand_id
1 'polypeptide(L)'
;QVVLATGAHERPLVFANNDRPGILLAGAVRTYLNRYAVAPGRRAVVFTNNDSTNSLVGDLRGAGVAVEAVIDVRAGIGVVDTAGDEHGLRQVTIGPLDGDLSAARTVDCDLLCISGGFNPAIHLFSQAQGRLRYEERLACFVPDAATRGVRVTGSANGELDHLGVGVIQACWTIPGRQADGSTHFIDLERDVTLADVRRALGTGMRSVEHIKRYTTIGTGSDQGKTAGVNEGAIVAAQLGQPVAAVGTTTFRPPYAPVVFALMAGRNRGALFDPVRVTSIHPWHLAHGAVFENVGQWKRPWYYPQPGEAMEAAVQRECAAARQGVGVQDVSTLGKIDIQGPDTLEFLNRIYTNALDTLAVGSCRYSVMCKPDGMFFDDGVVVRLGPQRYLATTTTGGAAGVLDHLEEWLQTEWPDLRVRLTSVTDQWAAVAVVGPRSREVLSRLAPGLPVDPESMPFMTWREARVAQVAARVHRITFSGELAFEVWVPSWYGLALWEAIMTQGGDITPYGTEAMHVLRAEKGYVIVGQDTDGTVTPQDLGMGWIVSRKKKDFIGRRSHQRADTSRPDRKHLVGLLPDDPDDVIPEGSQLVAEPDRQPPPTPMLGHVTSSYRSAALGRSFALAMVKSGRERLGSTVYVQLPDRVVAATITEPVFYDRENQRRDS
;
A
#
# COMPACT_ATOMS: atom_id res chain seq x y z
N GLN A 1 6.37 -31.49 3.09
CA GLN A 1 5.54 -32.34 2.23
C GLN A 1 4.09 -32.07 2.59
N VAL A 2 3.20 -31.92 1.61
CA VAL A 2 1.76 -31.65 1.79
C VAL A 2 0.99 -32.82 1.16
N VAL A 3 -0.04 -33.32 1.85
CA VAL A 3 -0.95 -34.34 1.33
C VAL A 3 -2.32 -33.71 1.15
N LEU A 4 -2.83 -33.67 -0.08
CA LEU A 4 -4.15 -33.20 -0.44
C LEU A 4 -5.11 -34.40 -0.50
N ALA A 5 -6.03 -34.46 0.46
CA ALA A 5 -7.10 -35.45 0.54
C ALA A 5 -8.46 -34.73 0.56
N THR A 6 -8.65 -33.79 -0.38
CA THR A 6 -9.78 -32.84 -0.40
C THR A 6 -11.12 -33.45 -0.87
N GLY A 7 -11.15 -34.74 -1.18
CA GLY A 7 -12.35 -35.44 -1.65
C GLY A 7 -12.75 -35.08 -3.08
N ALA A 8 -14.02 -35.34 -3.41
CA ALA A 8 -14.65 -35.00 -4.68
C ALA A 8 -16.07 -34.48 -4.42
N HIS A 9 -16.52 -33.46 -5.15
CA HIS A 9 -17.89 -32.96 -5.08
C HIS A 9 -18.77 -33.75 -6.04
N GLU A 10 -19.96 -34.16 -5.60
CA GLU A 10 -20.97 -34.69 -6.53
C GLU A 10 -21.51 -33.56 -7.43
N ARG A 11 -21.81 -33.87 -8.69
CA ARG A 11 -22.33 -32.90 -9.67
C ARG A 11 -23.77 -33.21 -10.08
N PRO A 12 -24.56 -32.19 -10.44
CA PRO A 12 -25.91 -32.39 -10.96
C PRO A 12 -25.90 -32.85 -12.42
N LEU A 13 -27.06 -33.28 -12.91
CA LEU A 13 -27.37 -33.41 -14.34
C LEU A 13 -28.14 -32.17 -14.81
N VAL A 14 -27.93 -31.76 -16.06
CA VAL A 14 -28.58 -30.58 -16.65
C VAL A 14 -29.77 -31.02 -17.48
N PHE A 15 -30.98 -30.73 -17.00
CA PHE A 15 -32.27 -31.08 -17.63
C PHE A 15 -33.29 -29.96 -17.40
N ALA A 16 -34.45 -30.03 -18.05
CA ALA A 16 -35.45 -28.97 -17.96
C ALA A 16 -36.03 -28.86 -16.54
N ASN A 17 -36.09 -27.63 -16.01
CA ASN A 17 -36.59 -27.29 -14.68
C ASN A 17 -35.86 -28.08 -13.56
N ASN A 18 -34.52 -28.09 -13.59
CA ASN A 18 -33.67 -28.82 -12.63
C ASN A 18 -33.33 -28.06 -11.35
N ASP A 19 -33.98 -26.93 -11.09
CA ASP A 19 -33.72 -26.00 -9.98
C ASP A 19 -34.77 -26.06 -8.85
N ARG A 20 -35.87 -26.80 -9.04
CA ARG A 20 -37.02 -26.79 -8.12
C ARG A 20 -36.65 -27.25 -6.70
N PRO A 21 -37.26 -26.67 -5.64
CA PRO A 21 -37.15 -27.20 -4.28
C PRO A 21 -37.62 -28.65 -4.22
N GLY A 22 -36.83 -29.52 -3.58
CA GLY A 22 -37.03 -30.98 -3.59
C GLY A 22 -36.13 -31.72 -4.59
N ILE A 23 -35.43 -30.99 -5.45
CA ILE A 23 -34.34 -31.53 -6.26
C ILE A 23 -33.02 -31.39 -5.49
N LEU A 24 -32.36 -32.51 -5.17
CA LEU A 24 -31.15 -32.54 -4.36
C LEU A 24 -30.12 -33.52 -4.93
N LEU A 25 -28.83 -33.24 -4.70
CA LEU A 25 -27.76 -34.21 -4.96
C LEU A 25 -27.97 -35.46 -4.10
N ALA A 26 -27.80 -36.64 -4.69
CA ALA A 26 -28.05 -37.94 -4.05
C ALA A 26 -27.20 -38.13 -2.78
N GLY A 27 -25.94 -37.74 -2.81
CA GLY A 27 -25.04 -37.73 -1.64
C GLY A 27 -25.45 -36.72 -0.57
N ALA A 28 -26.06 -35.60 -0.94
CA ALA A 28 -26.63 -34.65 0.02
C ALA A 28 -27.87 -35.24 0.70
N VAL A 29 -28.77 -35.88 -0.04
CA VAL A 29 -29.92 -36.63 0.52
C VAL A 29 -29.42 -37.70 1.49
N ARG A 30 -28.42 -38.48 1.09
CA ARG A 30 -27.82 -39.50 1.94
C ARG A 30 -27.20 -38.93 3.21
N THR A 31 -26.61 -37.72 3.12
CA THR A 31 -26.10 -37.00 4.29
C THR A 31 -27.24 -36.57 5.21
N TYR A 32 -28.33 -36.02 4.69
CA TYR A 32 -29.51 -35.69 5.49
C TYR A 32 -30.06 -36.92 6.23
N LEU A 33 -30.22 -38.03 5.53
CA LEU A 33 -30.72 -39.28 6.12
C LEU A 33 -29.77 -39.82 7.19
N ASN A 34 -28.52 -40.06 6.84
CA ASN A 34 -27.62 -40.87 7.68
C ASN A 34 -26.88 -40.04 8.74
N ARG A 35 -26.57 -38.77 8.46
CA ARG A 35 -25.83 -37.91 9.39
C ARG A 35 -26.76 -37.07 10.25
N TYR A 36 -27.85 -36.58 9.67
CA TYR A 36 -28.76 -35.65 10.34
C TYR A 36 -30.10 -36.28 10.73
N ALA A 37 -30.37 -37.54 10.35
CA ALA A 37 -31.65 -38.23 10.60
C ALA A 37 -32.88 -37.46 10.05
N VAL A 38 -32.72 -36.78 8.92
CA VAL A 38 -33.75 -36.00 8.24
C VAL A 38 -34.10 -36.67 6.91
N ALA A 39 -35.38 -37.00 6.72
CA ALA A 39 -35.93 -37.40 5.43
C ALA A 39 -36.35 -36.15 4.63
N PRO A 40 -35.69 -35.80 3.51
CA PRO A 40 -35.99 -34.58 2.76
C PRO A 40 -37.31 -34.61 1.98
N GLY A 41 -37.97 -35.77 1.90
CA GLY A 41 -39.25 -35.99 1.23
C GLY A 41 -39.84 -37.34 1.60
N ARG A 42 -41.01 -37.66 1.05
CA ARG A 42 -41.77 -38.89 1.34
C ARG A 42 -41.83 -39.85 0.16
N ARG A 43 -41.73 -39.34 -1.07
CA ARG A 43 -41.75 -40.08 -2.32
C ARG A 43 -40.60 -39.62 -3.19
N ALA A 44 -39.58 -40.47 -3.28
CA ALA A 44 -38.34 -40.20 -3.98
C ALA A 44 -38.29 -40.84 -5.37
N VAL A 45 -37.76 -40.09 -6.33
CA VAL A 45 -37.20 -40.64 -7.57
C VAL A 45 -35.69 -40.48 -7.52
N VAL A 46 -34.95 -41.53 -7.89
CA VAL A 46 -33.49 -41.49 -8.03
C VAL A 46 -33.15 -41.32 -9.50
N PHE A 47 -32.33 -40.33 -9.86
CA PHE A 47 -31.88 -40.07 -11.23
C PHE A 47 -30.36 -40.09 -11.30
N THR A 48 -29.80 -41.01 -12.09
CA THR A 48 -28.35 -41.28 -12.07
C THR A 48 -27.77 -41.65 -13.43
N ASN A 49 -26.45 -41.51 -13.55
CA ASN A 49 -25.64 -42.02 -14.65
C ASN A 49 -24.49 -42.94 -14.18
N ASN A 50 -24.55 -43.39 -12.92
CA ASN A 50 -23.49 -44.12 -12.24
C ASN A 50 -24.02 -44.96 -11.07
N ASP A 51 -23.15 -45.77 -10.46
CA ASP A 51 -23.54 -46.77 -9.45
C ASP A 51 -23.57 -46.26 -7.99
N SER A 52 -23.16 -45.01 -7.73
CA SER A 52 -23.08 -44.49 -6.35
C SER A 52 -24.42 -44.46 -5.62
N THR A 53 -25.53 -44.38 -6.38
CA THR A 53 -26.89 -44.29 -5.86
C THR A 53 -27.48 -45.64 -5.43
N ASN A 54 -26.79 -46.77 -5.70
CA ASN A 54 -27.27 -48.10 -5.32
C ASN A 54 -27.51 -48.24 -3.81
N SER A 55 -26.65 -47.62 -3.00
CA SER A 55 -26.81 -47.59 -1.54
C SER A 55 -27.94 -46.67 -1.08
N LEU A 56 -28.21 -45.58 -1.81
CA LEU A 56 -29.22 -44.59 -1.44
C LEU A 56 -30.65 -45.17 -1.42
N VAL A 57 -30.97 -46.09 -2.34
CA VAL A 57 -32.29 -46.73 -2.39
C VAL A 57 -32.58 -47.49 -1.08
N GLY A 58 -31.57 -48.18 -0.54
CA GLY A 58 -31.67 -48.85 0.75
C GLY A 58 -31.88 -47.86 1.90
N ASP A 59 -31.08 -46.79 1.92
CA ASP A 59 -31.15 -45.75 2.95
C ASP A 59 -32.51 -45.04 2.96
N LEU A 60 -33.06 -44.72 1.78
CA LEU A 60 -34.40 -44.12 1.62
C LEU A 60 -35.50 -45.02 2.19
N ARG A 61 -35.50 -46.30 1.81
CA ARG A 61 -36.48 -47.27 2.30
C ARG A 61 -36.35 -47.48 3.81
N GLY A 62 -35.12 -47.55 4.33
CA GLY A 62 -34.84 -47.65 5.77
C GLY A 62 -35.36 -46.46 6.56
N ALA A 63 -35.37 -45.27 5.95
CA ALA A 63 -35.95 -44.05 6.52
C ALA A 63 -37.47 -43.89 6.28
N GLY A 64 -38.14 -44.88 5.69
CA GLY A 64 -39.58 -44.85 5.41
C GLY A 64 -39.98 -43.96 4.22
N VAL A 65 -39.03 -43.59 3.34
CA VAL A 65 -39.29 -42.87 2.10
C VAL A 65 -39.63 -43.86 1.00
N ALA A 66 -40.77 -43.67 0.32
CA ALA A 66 -41.16 -44.48 -0.82
C ALA A 66 -40.24 -44.17 -2.02
N VAL A 67 -39.74 -45.20 -2.70
CA VAL A 67 -38.92 -45.02 -3.92
C VAL A 67 -39.78 -45.38 -5.12
N GLU A 68 -40.25 -44.35 -5.83
CA GLU A 68 -41.22 -44.48 -6.93
C GLU A 68 -40.57 -44.95 -8.23
N ALA A 69 -39.33 -44.51 -8.48
CA ALA A 69 -38.55 -44.95 -9.63
C ALA A 69 -37.04 -44.74 -9.44
N VAL A 70 -36.25 -45.56 -10.14
CA VAL A 70 -34.82 -45.34 -10.37
C VAL A 70 -34.63 -45.15 -11.87
N ILE A 71 -34.17 -43.97 -12.27
CA ILE A 71 -33.99 -43.55 -13.65
C ILE A 71 -32.50 -43.53 -13.92
N ASP A 72 -32.05 -44.41 -14.82
CA ASP A 72 -30.65 -44.58 -15.15
C ASP A 72 -30.42 -44.20 -16.62
N VAL A 73 -29.57 -43.19 -16.82
CA VAL A 73 -29.15 -42.72 -18.16
C VAL A 73 -28.58 -43.88 -19.00
N ARG A 74 -27.96 -44.88 -18.36
CA ARG A 74 -27.40 -46.07 -19.02
C ARG A 74 -28.45 -46.98 -19.66
N ALA A 75 -29.70 -46.87 -19.21
CA ALA A 75 -30.83 -47.57 -19.81
C ALA A 75 -31.49 -46.77 -20.95
N GLY A 76 -30.93 -45.63 -21.35
CA GLY A 76 -31.46 -44.80 -22.45
C GLY A 76 -32.67 -43.93 -22.07
N ILE A 77 -32.95 -43.78 -20.78
CA ILE A 77 -34.04 -42.95 -20.24
C ILE A 77 -33.51 -41.86 -19.30
N GLY A 78 -34.22 -40.74 -19.21
CA GLY A 78 -33.87 -39.65 -18.30
C GLY A 78 -35.08 -38.88 -17.78
N VAL A 79 -34.85 -38.06 -16.75
CA VAL A 79 -35.83 -37.06 -16.31
C VAL A 79 -35.75 -35.87 -17.26
N VAL A 80 -36.75 -35.71 -18.11
CA VAL A 80 -36.77 -34.74 -19.21
C VAL A 80 -37.46 -33.42 -18.84
N ASP A 81 -38.23 -33.42 -17.75
CA ASP A 81 -38.91 -32.25 -17.20
C ASP A 81 -39.35 -32.49 -15.75
N THR A 82 -39.63 -31.42 -15.00
CA THR A 82 -40.21 -31.49 -13.66
C THR A 82 -41.33 -30.47 -13.50
N ALA A 83 -42.32 -30.82 -12.68
CA ALA A 83 -43.43 -29.95 -12.33
C ALA A 83 -43.54 -29.79 -10.81
N GLY A 84 -43.87 -28.57 -10.39
CA GLY A 84 -43.99 -28.18 -8.99
C GLY A 84 -44.38 -26.71 -8.88
N ASP A 85 -44.59 -26.28 -7.64
CA ASP A 85 -44.90 -24.90 -7.28
C ASP A 85 -43.84 -24.36 -6.30
N GLU A 86 -44.09 -23.19 -5.71
CA GLU A 86 -43.23 -22.59 -4.69
C GLU A 86 -43.07 -23.45 -3.43
N HIS A 87 -43.94 -24.45 -3.23
CA HIS A 87 -43.88 -25.40 -2.13
C HIS A 87 -43.11 -26.68 -2.47
N GLY A 88 -42.62 -26.80 -3.71
CA GLY A 88 -41.66 -27.82 -4.12
C GLY A 88 -42.12 -28.75 -5.24
N LEU A 89 -41.28 -29.74 -5.51
CA LEU A 89 -41.48 -30.76 -6.53
C LEU A 89 -42.77 -31.56 -6.27
N ARG A 90 -43.53 -31.81 -7.34
CA ARG A 90 -44.74 -32.67 -7.29
C ARG A 90 -44.63 -33.87 -8.21
N GLN A 91 -43.89 -33.72 -9.31
CA GLN A 91 -43.85 -34.72 -10.36
C GLN A 91 -42.58 -34.58 -11.21
N VAL A 92 -42.09 -35.71 -11.70
CA VAL A 92 -41.07 -35.77 -12.75
C VAL A 92 -41.64 -36.37 -14.02
N THR A 93 -41.16 -35.93 -15.17
CA THR A 93 -41.44 -36.55 -16.47
C THR A 93 -40.21 -37.34 -16.91
N ILE A 94 -40.40 -38.62 -17.22
CA ILE A 94 -39.36 -39.54 -17.67
C ILE A 94 -39.59 -39.83 -19.15
N GLY A 95 -38.53 -39.76 -19.96
CA GLY A 95 -38.62 -40.07 -21.38
C GLY A 95 -37.32 -40.66 -21.94
N PRO A 96 -37.35 -41.12 -23.21
CA PRO A 96 -36.17 -41.54 -23.95
C PRO A 96 -35.15 -40.41 -24.11
N LEU A 97 -33.86 -40.75 -24.14
CA LEU A 97 -32.76 -39.79 -24.34
C LEU A 97 -32.47 -39.47 -25.82
N ASP A 98 -33.13 -40.15 -26.76
CA ASP A 98 -33.01 -39.89 -28.20
C ASP A 98 -33.73 -38.59 -28.65
N GLY A 99 -34.51 -37.98 -27.74
CA GLY A 99 -35.25 -36.74 -27.97
C GLY A 99 -36.69 -36.95 -28.44
N ASP A 100 -37.11 -38.19 -28.74
CA ASP A 100 -38.51 -38.51 -29.01
C ASP A 100 -39.27 -38.69 -27.69
N LEU A 101 -39.92 -37.61 -27.26
CA LEU A 101 -40.68 -37.58 -26.01
C LEU A 101 -42.12 -38.10 -26.14
N SER A 102 -42.49 -38.73 -27.26
CA SER A 102 -43.82 -39.33 -27.45
C SER A 102 -44.12 -40.45 -26.43
N ALA A 103 -43.09 -41.17 -25.98
CA ALA A 103 -43.17 -42.19 -24.94
C ALA A 103 -42.95 -41.66 -23.52
N ALA A 104 -42.89 -40.33 -23.33
CA ALA A 104 -42.65 -39.75 -22.01
C ALA A 104 -43.83 -39.99 -21.05
N ARG A 105 -43.54 -40.34 -19.81
CA ARG A 105 -44.53 -40.60 -18.75
C ARG A 105 -44.19 -39.84 -17.48
N THR A 106 -45.20 -39.58 -16.66
CA THR A 106 -45.02 -38.86 -15.41
C THR A 106 -44.97 -39.80 -14.21
N VAL A 107 -44.26 -39.38 -13.16
CA VAL A 107 -44.19 -40.06 -11.85
C VAL A 107 -44.30 -39.01 -10.76
N ASP A 108 -45.27 -39.19 -9.85
CA ASP A 108 -45.49 -38.27 -8.73
C ASP A 108 -44.42 -38.47 -7.66
N CYS A 109 -43.76 -37.39 -7.25
CA CYS A 109 -42.71 -37.43 -6.23
C CYS A 109 -42.53 -36.05 -5.61
N ASP A 110 -42.07 -36.00 -4.35
CA ASP A 110 -41.72 -34.76 -3.66
C ASP A 110 -40.19 -34.60 -3.45
N LEU A 111 -39.42 -35.62 -3.85
CA LEU A 111 -37.96 -35.64 -3.77
C LEU A 111 -37.37 -36.24 -5.05
N LEU A 112 -36.45 -35.53 -5.69
CA LEU A 112 -35.63 -36.03 -6.79
C LEU A 112 -34.16 -36.05 -6.36
N CYS A 113 -33.59 -37.25 -6.24
CA CYS A 113 -32.20 -37.47 -5.86
C CYS A 113 -31.32 -37.63 -7.11
N ILE A 114 -30.45 -36.67 -7.41
CA ILE A 114 -29.64 -36.65 -8.63
C ILE A 114 -28.19 -37.03 -8.35
N SER A 115 -27.61 -37.90 -9.17
CA SER A 115 -26.18 -38.12 -9.23
C SER A 115 -25.68 -38.11 -10.68
N GLY A 116 -25.01 -37.02 -11.07
CA GLY A 116 -24.38 -36.87 -12.39
C GLY A 116 -22.91 -37.31 -12.46
N GLY A 117 -22.37 -37.85 -11.36
CA GLY A 117 -20.97 -38.20 -11.18
C GLY A 117 -20.26 -37.30 -10.17
N PHE A 118 -18.93 -37.34 -10.14
CA PHE A 118 -18.11 -36.64 -9.14
C PHE A 118 -16.97 -35.86 -9.79
N ASN A 119 -16.69 -34.69 -9.24
CA ASN A 119 -15.59 -33.81 -9.61
C ASN A 119 -14.57 -33.78 -8.47
N PRO A 120 -13.36 -34.37 -8.64
CA PRO A 120 -12.28 -34.26 -7.67
C PRO A 120 -12.07 -32.81 -7.20
N ALA A 121 -11.89 -32.59 -5.90
CA ALA A 121 -11.74 -31.25 -5.33
C ALA A 121 -10.29 -30.74 -5.49
N ILE A 122 -9.87 -30.57 -6.74
CA ILE A 122 -8.49 -30.25 -7.18
C ILE A 122 -8.07 -28.79 -7.01
N HIS A 123 -8.91 -27.94 -6.41
CA HIS A 123 -8.67 -26.50 -6.24
C HIS A 123 -7.27 -26.17 -5.69
N LEU A 124 -6.88 -26.77 -4.55
CA LEU A 124 -5.57 -26.52 -3.93
C LEU A 124 -4.41 -27.05 -4.77
N PHE A 125 -4.62 -28.17 -5.47
CA PHE A 125 -3.63 -28.74 -6.37
C PHE A 125 -3.37 -27.82 -7.57
N SER A 126 -4.43 -27.30 -8.19
CA SER A 126 -4.34 -26.35 -9.30
C SER A 126 -3.83 -24.97 -8.86
N GLN A 127 -4.13 -24.51 -7.64
CA GLN A 127 -3.53 -23.31 -7.07
C GLN A 127 -2.02 -23.44 -6.87
N ALA A 128 -1.51 -24.67 -6.69
CA ALA A 128 -0.10 -25.02 -6.71
C ALA A 128 0.42 -25.34 -8.13
N GLN A 129 -0.28 -24.88 -9.18
CA GLN A 129 0.04 -25.08 -10.60
C GLN A 129 0.14 -26.56 -11.00
N GLY A 130 -0.52 -27.45 -10.28
CA GLY A 130 -0.64 -28.86 -10.64
C GLY A 130 -1.39 -29.04 -11.96
N ARG A 131 -0.86 -29.90 -12.85
CA ARG A 131 -1.49 -30.18 -14.15
C ARG A 131 -2.62 -31.18 -14.01
N LEU A 132 -3.68 -30.94 -14.75
CA LEU A 132 -4.87 -31.78 -14.76
C LEU A 132 -4.93 -32.56 -16.07
N ARG A 133 -5.46 -33.78 -16.00
CA ARG A 133 -5.89 -34.55 -17.17
C ARG A 133 -7.37 -34.85 -17.05
N TYR A 134 -8.04 -35.00 -18.18
CA TYR A 134 -9.40 -35.50 -18.22
C TYR A 134 -9.40 -37.03 -18.16
N GLU A 135 -10.21 -37.62 -17.28
CA GLU A 135 -10.37 -39.06 -17.12
C GLU A 135 -11.74 -39.48 -17.67
N GLU A 136 -11.74 -40.08 -18.86
CA GLU A 136 -12.95 -40.45 -19.61
C GLU A 136 -13.85 -41.41 -18.82
N ARG A 137 -13.27 -42.40 -18.11
CA ARG A 137 -14.04 -43.39 -17.33
C ARG A 137 -14.89 -42.73 -16.24
N LEU A 138 -14.37 -41.65 -15.65
CA LEU A 138 -14.99 -40.91 -14.55
C LEU A 138 -15.70 -39.64 -15.03
N ALA A 139 -15.52 -39.28 -16.30
CA ALA A 139 -16.01 -38.06 -16.91
C ALA A 139 -15.70 -36.82 -16.04
N CYS A 140 -14.43 -36.64 -15.64
CA CYS A 140 -13.99 -35.52 -14.79
C CYS A 140 -12.50 -35.20 -14.97
N PHE A 141 -12.04 -34.05 -14.46
CA PHE A 141 -10.62 -33.73 -14.37
C PHE A 141 -9.99 -34.30 -13.09
N VAL A 142 -8.83 -34.94 -13.23
CA VAL A 142 -8.03 -35.52 -12.14
C VAL A 142 -6.60 -34.97 -12.18
N PRO A 143 -5.83 -35.05 -11.08
CA PRO A 143 -4.39 -34.76 -11.09
C PRO A 143 -3.64 -35.60 -12.13
N ASP A 144 -2.69 -34.97 -12.83
CA ASP A 144 -1.81 -35.63 -13.81
C ASP A 144 -0.36 -35.66 -13.33
N ALA A 145 0.29 -34.49 -13.21
CA ALA A 145 1.68 -34.38 -12.80
C ALA A 145 1.81 -33.73 -11.41
N ALA A 146 2.46 -34.43 -10.48
CA ALA A 146 2.64 -33.97 -9.12
C ALA A 146 3.48 -32.68 -9.03
N THR A 147 2.99 -31.70 -8.28
CA THR A 147 3.78 -30.51 -7.87
C THR A 147 4.81 -30.95 -6.82
N ARG A 148 6.04 -30.39 -6.88
CA ARG A 148 7.11 -30.71 -5.93
C ARG A 148 6.63 -30.56 -4.48
N GLY A 149 6.69 -31.65 -3.72
CA GLY A 149 6.32 -31.66 -2.30
C GLY A 149 4.82 -31.74 -2.01
N VAL A 150 3.98 -31.92 -3.03
CA VAL A 150 2.52 -32.12 -2.93
C VAL A 150 2.17 -33.53 -3.40
N ARG A 151 1.38 -34.26 -2.61
CA ARG A 151 0.79 -35.55 -2.98
C ARG A 151 -0.73 -35.42 -2.92
N VAL A 152 -1.43 -36.04 -3.86
CA VAL A 152 -2.91 -36.10 -3.86
C VAL A 152 -3.32 -37.55 -3.62
N THR A 153 -4.36 -37.79 -2.82
CA THR A 153 -4.84 -39.15 -2.48
C THR A 153 -6.35 -39.20 -2.31
N GLY A 154 -6.94 -40.40 -2.39
CA GLY A 154 -8.38 -40.62 -2.26
C GLY A 154 -9.15 -40.03 -3.44
N SER A 155 -10.40 -39.62 -3.22
CA SER A 155 -11.27 -39.10 -4.29
C SER A 155 -10.70 -37.87 -5.00
N ALA A 156 -9.84 -37.09 -4.34
CA ALA A 156 -9.15 -35.96 -4.96
C ALA A 156 -8.15 -36.40 -6.05
N ASN A 157 -7.66 -37.64 -5.99
CA ASN A 157 -6.81 -38.28 -6.98
C ASN A 157 -7.61 -39.08 -8.03
N GLY A 158 -8.95 -39.02 -8.00
CA GLY A 158 -9.82 -39.82 -8.87
C GLY A 158 -10.07 -41.25 -8.38
N GLU A 159 -9.67 -41.61 -7.16
CA GLU A 159 -9.95 -42.92 -6.57
C GLU A 159 -11.39 -42.93 -6.01
N LEU A 160 -12.37 -43.28 -6.85
CA LEU A 160 -13.81 -43.18 -6.51
C LEU A 160 -14.49 -44.52 -6.17
N ASP A 161 -13.77 -45.64 -6.23
CA ASP A 161 -14.35 -46.99 -6.07
C ASP A 161 -15.04 -47.18 -4.70
N HIS A 162 -14.54 -46.54 -3.65
CA HIS A 162 -15.13 -46.57 -2.31
C HIS A 162 -16.48 -45.84 -2.21
N LEU A 163 -16.81 -44.98 -3.19
CA LEU A 163 -18.13 -44.37 -3.34
C LEU A 163 -19.10 -45.27 -4.13
N GLY A 164 -18.67 -46.48 -4.50
CA GLY A 164 -19.41 -47.38 -5.38
C GLY A 164 -19.44 -46.90 -6.83
N VAL A 165 -18.54 -46.01 -7.23
CA VAL A 165 -18.51 -45.43 -8.59
C VAL A 165 -17.64 -46.30 -9.50
N GLY A 166 -18.28 -46.99 -10.45
CA GLY A 166 -17.62 -47.70 -11.54
C GLY A 166 -17.33 -46.80 -12.74
N VAL A 167 -18.07 -46.99 -13.83
CA VAL A 167 -18.00 -46.13 -15.03
C VAL A 167 -19.12 -45.09 -14.93
N ILE A 168 -18.80 -43.83 -15.21
CA ILE A 168 -19.81 -42.76 -15.30
C ILE A 168 -20.17 -42.57 -16.77
N GLN A 169 -21.45 -42.74 -17.13
CA GLN A 169 -21.91 -42.39 -18.48
C GLN A 169 -22.00 -40.88 -18.60
N ALA A 170 -21.08 -40.30 -19.38
CA ALA A 170 -21.07 -38.88 -19.69
C ALA A 170 -22.42 -38.46 -20.30
N CYS A 171 -23.12 -37.55 -19.63
CA CYS A 171 -24.40 -37.01 -20.07
C CYS A 171 -24.52 -35.58 -19.56
N TRP A 172 -24.20 -34.63 -20.44
CA TRP A 172 -24.02 -33.22 -20.07
C TRP A 172 -25.30 -32.40 -20.20
N THR A 173 -26.24 -32.83 -21.04
CA THR A 173 -27.55 -32.21 -21.24
C THR A 173 -28.59 -33.29 -21.55
N ILE A 174 -29.69 -33.31 -20.81
CA ILE A 174 -30.85 -34.17 -21.07
C ILE A 174 -31.81 -33.44 -22.01
N PRO A 175 -32.37 -34.10 -23.05
CA PRO A 175 -33.39 -33.48 -23.89
C PRO A 175 -34.62 -33.06 -23.07
N GLY A 176 -35.23 -31.94 -23.44
CA GLY A 176 -36.46 -31.44 -22.81
C GLY A 176 -37.52 -31.12 -23.87
N ARG A 177 -38.75 -30.85 -23.42
CA ARG A 177 -39.87 -30.50 -24.32
C ARG A 177 -39.64 -29.17 -25.05
N GLN A 178 -38.99 -28.22 -24.38
CA GLN A 178 -38.56 -26.95 -24.97
C GLN A 178 -37.11 -27.09 -25.47
N ALA A 179 -36.89 -26.77 -26.74
CA ALA A 179 -35.58 -26.95 -27.37
C ALA A 179 -34.57 -25.83 -27.04
N ASP A 180 -35.03 -24.66 -26.56
CA ASP A 180 -34.20 -23.47 -26.41
C ASP A 180 -33.18 -23.56 -25.25
N GLY A 181 -33.45 -24.42 -24.24
CA GLY A 181 -32.57 -24.64 -23.09
C GLY A 181 -32.72 -23.59 -21.99
N SER A 182 -33.78 -22.79 -22.03
CA SER A 182 -34.05 -21.70 -21.07
C SER A 182 -34.41 -22.19 -19.66
N THR A 183 -34.70 -23.48 -19.50
CA THR A 183 -35.03 -24.12 -18.22
C THR A 183 -33.97 -25.12 -17.79
N HIS A 184 -32.85 -25.22 -18.50
CA HIS A 184 -31.74 -26.13 -18.22
C HIS A 184 -30.65 -25.40 -17.44
N PHE A 185 -30.80 -25.28 -16.12
CA PHE A 185 -29.84 -24.58 -15.28
C PHE A 185 -28.51 -25.34 -15.19
N ILE A 186 -27.41 -24.61 -15.42
CA ILE A 186 -26.04 -25.10 -15.29
C ILE A 186 -25.42 -24.55 -13.99
N ASP A 187 -25.71 -23.30 -13.66
CA ASP A 187 -25.31 -22.65 -12.40
C ASP A 187 -26.54 -22.08 -11.70
N LEU A 188 -26.90 -22.70 -10.58
CA LEU A 188 -28.09 -22.37 -9.81
C LEU A 188 -27.96 -21.05 -9.05
N GLU A 189 -26.76 -20.68 -8.56
CA GLU A 189 -26.59 -19.42 -7.81
C GLU A 189 -26.64 -18.20 -8.75
N ARG A 190 -26.28 -18.42 -10.01
CA ARG A 190 -26.17 -17.37 -11.02
C ARG A 190 -27.36 -17.30 -11.98
N ASP A 191 -28.33 -18.20 -11.83
CA ASP A 191 -29.44 -18.40 -12.77
C ASP A 191 -28.97 -18.57 -14.22
N VAL A 192 -27.84 -19.25 -14.43
CA VAL A 192 -27.28 -19.46 -15.78
C VAL A 192 -27.79 -20.76 -16.36
N THR A 193 -28.34 -20.67 -17.56
CA THR A 193 -28.96 -21.80 -18.27
C THR A 193 -28.17 -22.21 -19.52
N LEU A 194 -28.57 -23.32 -20.13
CA LEU A 194 -28.06 -23.75 -21.43
C LEU A 194 -28.32 -22.69 -22.53
N ALA A 195 -29.44 -21.97 -22.45
CA ALA A 195 -29.74 -20.89 -23.40
C ALA A 195 -28.70 -19.76 -23.33
N ASP A 196 -28.22 -19.41 -22.13
CA ASP A 196 -27.21 -18.36 -21.94
C ASP A 196 -25.85 -18.77 -22.50
N VAL A 197 -25.44 -20.02 -22.29
CA VAL A 197 -24.21 -20.57 -22.90
C VAL A 197 -24.31 -20.58 -24.43
N ARG A 198 -25.44 -21.02 -24.99
CA ARG A 198 -25.68 -20.99 -26.44
C ARG A 198 -25.65 -19.57 -26.98
N ARG A 199 -26.23 -18.61 -26.27
CA ARG A 199 -26.18 -17.19 -26.62
C ARG A 199 -24.75 -16.67 -26.67
N ALA A 200 -23.94 -16.96 -25.65
CA ALA A 200 -22.52 -16.58 -25.60
C ALA A 200 -21.73 -17.16 -26.78
N LEU A 201 -21.93 -18.44 -27.10
CA LEU A 201 -21.32 -19.08 -28.27
C LEU A 201 -21.78 -18.43 -29.59
N GLY A 202 -23.06 -18.04 -29.65
CA GLY A 202 -23.67 -17.34 -30.78
C GLY A 202 -23.06 -15.97 -31.07
N THR A 203 -22.46 -15.30 -30.08
CA THR A 203 -21.71 -14.05 -30.30
C THR A 203 -20.28 -14.29 -30.81
N GLY A 204 -19.90 -15.53 -31.13
CA GLY A 204 -18.57 -15.90 -31.61
C GLY A 204 -17.57 -16.29 -30.51
N MET A 205 -17.97 -16.32 -29.25
CA MET A 205 -17.08 -16.76 -28.16
C MET A 205 -16.81 -18.27 -28.25
N ARG A 206 -15.59 -18.70 -27.90
CA ARG A 206 -15.14 -20.10 -27.97
C ARG A 206 -14.39 -20.55 -26.72
N SER A 207 -13.62 -19.65 -26.10
CA SER A 207 -12.91 -19.93 -24.85
C SER A 207 -13.87 -20.06 -23.68
N VAL A 208 -13.69 -21.08 -22.83
CA VAL A 208 -14.47 -21.24 -21.59
C VAL A 208 -14.34 -20.02 -20.68
N GLU A 209 -13.20 -19.33 -20.71
CA GLU A 209 -13.00 -18.09 -19.96
C GLU A 209 -13.88 -16.94 -20.50
N HIS A 210 -14.18 -16.89 -21.80
CA HIS A 210 -15.13 -15.92 -22.36
C HIS A 210 -16.57 -16.28 -21.98
N ILE A 211 -16.94 -17.55 -22.05
CA ILE A 211 -18.28 -18.03 -21.67
C ILE A 211 -18.55 -17.72 -20.19
N LYS A 212 -17.60 -18.04 -19.30
CA LYS A 212 -17.59 -17.64 -17.90
C LYS A 212 -17.88 -16.15 -17.69
N ARG A 213 -17.18 -15.27 -18.42
CA ARG A 213 -17.32 -13.81 -18.25
C ARG A 213 -18.63 -13.28 -18.81
N TYR A 214 -19.11 -13.83 -19.92
CA TYR A 214 -20.37 -13.40 -20.54
C TYR A 214 -21.58 -13.81 -19.71
N THR A 215 -21.61 -15.07 -19.27
CA THR A 215 -22.76 -15.66 -18.57
C THR A 215 -22.69 -15.48 -17.06
N THR A 216 -21.51 -15.22 -16.50
CA THR A 216 -21.22 -15.18 -15.06
C THR A 216 -21.26 -16.54 -14.35
N ILE A 217 -21.27 -17.65 -15.09
CA ILE A 217 -21.16 -19.00 -14.51
C ILE A 217 -19.87 -19.17 -13.70
N GLY A 218 -19.99 -19.82 -12.54
CA GLY A 218 -18.89 -20.09 -11.61
C GLY A 218 -18.31 -18.85 -10.94
N THR A 219 -19.03 -17.72 -10.93
CA THR A 219 -18.64 -16.50 -10.21
C THR A 219 -19.45 -16.24 -8.93
N GLY A 220 -20.36 -17.15 -8.59
CA GLY A 220 -21.10 -17.14 -7.32
C GLY A 220 -20.21 -17.32 -6.09
N SER A 221 -20.80 -17.22 -4.91
CA SER A 221 -20.14 -17.50 -3.63
C SER A 221 -19.66 -18.96 -3.53
N ASP A 222 -20.31 -19.87 -4.25
CA ASP A 222 -19.92 -21.26 -4.38
C ASP A 222 -18.66 -21.46 -5.26
N GLN A 223 -18.31 -20.48 -6.10
CA GLN A 223 -17.23 -20.52 -7.09
C GLN A 223 -17.36 -21.70 -8.10
N GLY A 224 -18.58 -22.03 -8.51
CA GLY A 224 -18.85 -23.02 -9.56
C GLY A 224 -18.52 -24.45 -9.18
N LYS A 225 -18.57 -24.80 -7.89
CA LYS A 225 -18.23 -26.15 -7.39
C LYS A 225 -19.13 -27.24 -8.00
N THR A 226 -20.37 -26.90 -8.33
CA THR A 226 -21.34 -27.79 -8.99
C THR A 226 -21.51 -27.49 -10.49
N ALA A 227 -21.16 -26.28 -10.95
CA ALA A 227 -21.39 -25.83 -12.31
C ALA A 227 -20.19 -25.99 -13.27
N GLY A 228 -18.95 -25.81 -12.79
CA GLY A 228 -17.79 -25.56 -13.66
C GLY A 228 -17.41 -26.71 -14.60
N VAL A 229 -17.52 -27.96 -14.16
CA VAL A 229 -17.25 -29.12 -15.06
C VAL A 229 -18.39 -29.30 -16.07
N ASN A 230 -19.64 -29.07 -15.65
CA ASN A 230 -20.79 -29.13 -16.55
C ASN A 230 -20.69 -28.02 -17.62
N GLU A 231 -20.31 -26.79 -17.24
CA GLU A 231 -20.01 -25.70 -18.19
C GLU A 231 -18.99 -26.15 -19.24
N GLY A 232 -17.80 -26.58 -18.82
CA GLY A 232 -16.73 -26.96 -19.73
C GLY A 232 -17.13 -28.08 -20.67
N ALA A 233 -17.85 -29.09 -20.16
CA ALA A 233 -18.32 -30.21 -20.96
C ALA A 233 -19.45 -29.84 -21.94
N ILE A 234 -20.38 -28.97 -21.53
CA ILE A 234 -21.44 -28.45 -22.40
C ILE A 234 -20.85 -27.58 -23.51
N VAL A 235 -19.91 -26.69 -23.19
CA VAL A 235 -19.19 -25.88 -24.18
C VAL A 235 -18.44 -26.78 -25.16
N ALA A 236 -17.74 -27.82 -24.67
CA ALA A 236 -17.05 -28.79 -25.51
C ALA A 236 -18.01 -29.50 -26.48
N ALA A 237 -19.15 -29.97 -25.98
CA ALA A 237 -20.18 -30.62 -26.78
C ALA A 237 -20.77 -29.69 -27.85
N GLN A 238 -21.10 -28.44 -27.50
CA GLN A 238 -21.64 -27.44 -28.44
C GLN A 238 -20.62 -27.03 -29.52
N LEU A 239 -19.33 -27.13 -29.23
CA LEU A 239 -18.24 -26.85 -30.18
C LEU A 239 -17.76 -28.07 -30.97
N GLY A 240 -18.26 -29.27 -30.66
CA GLY A 240 -17.81 -30.52 -31.29
C GLY A 240 -16.35 -30.86 -30.95
N GLN A 241 -15.89 -30.52 -29.73
CA GLN A 241 -14.51 -30.74 -29.28
C GLN A 241 -14.44 -31.67 -28.06
N PRO A 242 -13.31 -32.38 -27.83
CA PRO A 242 -13.11 -33.13 -26.59
C PRO A 242 -13.09 -32.21 -25.36
N VAL A 243 -13.64 -32.66 -24.23
CA VAL A 243 -13.69 -31.89 -22.96
C VAL A 243 -12.29 -31.48 -22.50
N ALA A 244 -11.30 -32.36 -22.68
CA ALA A 244 -9.89 -32.08 -22.38
C ALA A 244 -9.33 -30.86 -23.13
N ALA A 245 -9.83 -30.56 -24.34
CA ALA A 245 -9.34 -29.45 -25.15
C ALA A 245 -9.90 -28.08 -24.71
N VAL A 246 -11.10 -28.06 -24.10
CA VAL A 246 -11.69 -26.85 -23.51
C VAL A 246 -11.01 -26.51 -22.19
N GLY A 247 -10.67 -27.53 -21.40
CA GLY A 247 -10.01 -27.38 -20.11
C GLY A 247 -10.94 -26.81 -19.02
N THR A 248 -10.34 -26.42 -17.90
CA THR A 248 -11.04 -25.77 -16.77
C THR A 248 -10.74 -24.28 -16.74
N THR A 249 -11.62 -23.51 -16.11
CA THR A 249 -11.26 -22.13 -15.74
C THR A 249 -10.23 -22.11 -14.60
N THR A 250 -9.57 -20.97 -14.40
CA THR A 250 -8.49 -20.87 -13.40
C THR A 250 -9.01 -21.02 -11.96
N PHE A 251 -8.42 -21.93 -11.18
CA PHE A 251 -8.66 -22.05 -9.75
C PHE A 251 -7.87 -21.00 -8.95
N ARG A 252 -8.55 -20.25 -8.07
CA ARG A 252 -7.94 -19.18 -7.27
C ARG A 252 -8.23 -19.36 -5.77
N PRO A 253 -7.33 -18.91 -4.88
CA PRO A 253 -7.67 -18.75 -3.48
C PRO A 253 -8.64 -17.56 -3.30
N PRO A 254 -9.45 -17.56 -2.22
CA PRO A 254 -9.59 -18.63 -1.25
C PRO A 254 -10.53 -19.76 -1.75
N TYR A 255 -10.36 -21.00 -1.25
CA TYR A 255 -11.23 -22.15 -1.63
C TYR A 255 -12.72 -21.90 -1.30
N ALA A 256 -12.96 -21.23 -0.17
CA ALA A 256 -14.25 -20.72 0.27
C ALA A 256 -14.05 -19.29 0.82
N PRO A 257 -15.08 -18.43 0.83
CA PRO A 257 -14.95 -17.06 1.31
C PRO A 257 -14.34 -16.94 2.71
N VAL A 258 -13.49 -15.94 2.91
CA VAL A 258 -12.86 -15.62 4.20
C VAL A 258 -13.22 -14.20 4.60
N VAL A 259 -13.62 -14.01 5.85
CA VAL A 259 -13.99 -12.69 6.39
C VAL A 259 -12.78 -11.76 6.42
N PHE A 260 -12.92 -10.52 5.93
CA PHE A 260 -11.80 -9.55 5.88
C PHE A 260 -11.19 -9.25 7.25
N ALA A 261 -12.01 -9.21 8.31
CA ALA A 261 -11.53 -9.00 9.68
C ALA A 261 -10.58 -10.12 10.16
N LEU A 262 -10.78 -11.35 9.70
CA LEU A 262 -9.88 -12.47 9.99
C LEU A 262 -8.53 -12.27 9.28
N MET A 263 -8.57 -11.85 8.00
CA MET A 263 -7.37 -11.58 7.21
C MET A 263 -6.56 -10.39 7.77
N ALA A 264 -7.23 -9.37 8.29
CA ALA A 264 -6.57 -8.21 8.90
C ALA A 264 -5.93 -8.54 10.27
N GLY A 265 -6.32 -9.64 10.91
CA GLY A 265 -5.77 -10.08 12.19
C GLY A 265 -5.82 -9.00 13.28
N ARG A 266 -4.67 -8.75 13.92
CA ARG A 266 -4.51 -7.75 14.98
C ARG A 266 -3.99 -6.40 14.49
N ASN A 267 -3.75 -6.24 13.18
CA ASN A 267 -3.31 -4.99 12.57
C ASN A 267 -4.48 -3.98 12.48
N ARG A 268 -4.99 -3.54 13.63
CA ARG A 268 -6.18 -2.69 13.78
C ARG A 268 -5.98 -1.69 14.92
N GLY A 269 -6.64 -0.54 14.85
CA GLY A 269 -6.56 0.49 15.88
C GLY A 269 -5.11 0.95 16.11
N ALA A 270 -4.68 1.01 17.38
CA ALA A 270 -3.31 1.41 17.74
C ALA A 270 -2.21 0.44 17.27
N LEU A 271 -2.57 -0.78 16.84
CA LEU A 271 -1.64 -1.78 16.30
C LEU A 271 -1.67 -1.82 14.76
N PHE A 272 -2.40 -0.91 14.10
CA PHE A 272 -2.44 -0.85 12.64
C PHE A 272 -1.05 -0.58 12.06
N ASP A 273 -0.34 0.39 12.63
CA ASP A 273 1.05 0.73 12.30
C ASP A 273 1.76 1.20 13.59
N PRO A 274 3.06 0.89 13.82
CA PRO A 274 3.76 1.31 15.02
C PRO A 274 3.79 2.83 15.21
N VAL A 275 3.65 3.25 16.46
CA VAL A 275 3.81 4.65 16.87
C VAL A 275 5.16 4.80 17.57
N ARG A 276 6.06 5.57 16.98
CA ARG A 276 7.37 5.92 17.54
C ARG A 276 7.28 7.23 18.32
N VAL A 277 7.88 7.26 19.49
CA VAL A 277 7.90 8.43 20.38
C VAL A 277 9.32 8.65 20.90
N THR A 278 9.72 9.91 21.06
CA THR A 278 11.05 10.26 21.59
C THR A 278 11.08 10.05 23.11
N SER A 279 12.27 10.07 23.72
CA SER A 279 12.39 10.03 25.19
C SER A 279 11.81 11.27 25.89
N ILE A 280 11.57 12.35 25.15
CA ILE A 280 11.00 13.61 25.65
C ILE A 280 9.46 13.60 25.55
N HIS A 281 8.87 12.64 24.84
CA HIS A 281 7.43 12.54 24.63
C HIS A 281 6.54 12.68 25.88
N PRO A 282 6.89 12.14 27.06
CA PRO A 282 6.11 12.37 28.28
C PRO A 282 5.96 13.86 28.64
N TRP A 283 7.00 14.66 28.42
CA TRP A 283 6.95 16.10 28.67
C TRP A 283 6.04 16.80 27.68
N HIS A 284 6.15 16.44 26.38
CA HIS A 284 5.30 16.99 25.32
C HIS A 284 3.81 16.77 25.63
N LEU A 285 3.44 15.56 26.05
CA LEU A 285 2.07 15.24 26.48
C LEU A 285 1.63 16.07 27.69
N ALA A 286 2.49 16.16 28.72
CA ALA A 286 2.17 16.88 29.96
C ALA A 286 2.00 18.40 29.75
N HIS A 287 2.60 18.96 28.69
CA HIS A 287 2.57 20.39 28.36
C HIS A 287 1.65 20.71 27.18
N GLY A 288 0.71 19.81 26.87
CA GLY A 288 -0.37 20.09 25.92
C GLY A 288 0.06 20.19 24.46
N ALA A 289 1.20 19.59 24.08
CA ALA A 289 1.62 19.55 22.69
C ALA A 289 0.54 18.90 21.81
N VAL A 290 0.25 19.52 20.68
CA VAL A 290 -0.48 18.87 19.58
C VAL A 290 0.54 18.12 18.74
N PHE A 291 0.21 16.92 18.23
CA PHE A 291 1.18 16.08 17.51
C PHE A 291 0.81 15.90 16.04
N GLU A 292 1.81 15.93 15.18
CA GLU A 292 1.71 15.46 13.79
C GLU A 292 2.33 14.06 13.65
N ASN A 293 1.95 13.35 12.59
CA ASN A 293 2.57 12.09 12.19
C ASN A 293 3.66 12.36 11.15
N VAL A 294 4.93 12.16 11.51
CA VAL A 294 6.05 12.21 10.57
C VAL A 294 6.54 10.79 10.30
N GLY A 295 5.97 10.17 9.27
CA GLY A 295 6.01 8.72 9.13
C GLY A 295 5.36 8.07 10.35
N GLN A 296 6.11 7.19 11.02
CA GLN A 296 5.67 6.53 12.26
C GLN A 296 5.92 7.36 13.53
N TRP A 297 6.61 8.51 13.45
CA TRP A 297 6.90 9.34 14.61
C TRP A 297 5.75 10.26 15.00
N LYS A 298 5.48 10.36 16.30
CA LYS A 298 4.72 11.47 16.89
C LYS A 298 5.65 12.59 17.24
N ARG A 299 5.63 13.67 16.45
CA ARG A 299 6.39 14.90 16.72
C ARG A 299 5.46 15.99 17.22
N PRO A 300 5.88 16.82 18.20
CA PRO A 300 5.14 18.03 18.55
C PRO A 300 4.98 18.90 17.30
N TRP A 301 3.74 19.18 16.94
CA TRP A 301 3.35 20.05 15.84
C TRP A 301 3.42 21.52 16.27
N TYR A 302 2.82 21.83 17.42
CA TYR A 302 2.89 23.12 18.13
C TYR A 302 2.41 22.93 19.59
N TYR A 303 2.61 23.96 20.42
CA TYR A 303 2.28 24.00 21.84
C TYR A 303 1.32 25.16 22.13
N PRO A 304 -0.01 24.95 22.03
CA PRO A 304 -0.98 25.99 22.30
C PRO A 304 -1.08 26.30 23.79
N GLN A 305 -1.22 27.59 24.11
CA GLN A 305 -1.71 28.03 25.42
C GLN A 305 -3.24 27.84 25.50
N PRO A 306 -3.85 27.83 26.70
CA PRO A 306 -5.29 27.65 26.84
C PRO A 306 -6.10 28.66 26.00
N GLY A 307 -6.91 28.14 25.07
CA GLY A 307 -7.74 28.95 24.16
C GLY A 307 -7.02 29.50 22.92
N GLU A 308 -5.74 29.19 22.74
CA GLU A 308 -4.95 29.66 21.59
C GLU A 308 -5.19 28.80 20.35
N ALA A 309 -5.52 29.43 19.23
CA ALA A 309 -5.59 28.76 17.93
C ALA A 309 -4.18 28.42 17.41
N MET A 310 -4.08 27.42 16.55
CA MET A 310 -2.80 26.98 15.97
C MET A 310 -1.99 28.14 15.39
N GLU A 311 -2.60 28.99 14.56
CA GLU A 311 -1.90 30.12 13.93
C GLU A 311 -1.28 31.07 14.97
N ALA A 312 -2.03 31.43 16.02
CA ALA A 312 -1.53 32.30 17.08
C ALA A 312 -0.38 31.65 17.86
N ALA A 313 -0.51 30.35 18.19
CA ALA A 313 0.53 29.59 18.88
C ALA A 313 1.83 29.54 18.05
N VAL A 314 1.71 29.24 16.76
CA VAL A 314 2.85 29.16 15.84
C VAL A 314 3.50 30.52 15.65
N GLN A 315 2.72 31.59 15.49
CA GLN A 315 3.27 32.95 15.40
C GLN A 315 4.03 33.35 16.67
N ARG A 316 3.48 33.04 17.86
CA ARG A 316 4.13 33.26 19.15
C ARG A 316 5.42 32.45 19.27
N GLU A 317 5.41 31.18 18.89
CA GLU A 317 6.59 30.30 18.88
C GLU A 317 7.70 30.83 17.96
N CYS A 318 7.35 31.23 16.74
CA CYS A 318 8.28 31.84 15.79
C CYS A 318 8.87 33.15 16.33
N ALA A 319 8.03 34.03 16.88
CA ALA A 319 8.47 35.28 17.47
C ALA A 319 9.43 35.03 18.64
N ALA A 320 9.12 34.06 19.52
CA ALA A 320 9.98 33.69 20.64
C ALA A 320 11.35 33.17 20.17
N ALA A 321 11.40 32.33 19.14
CA ALA A 321 12.65 31.84 18.56
C ALA A 321 13.51 32.96 17.94
N ARG A 322 12.88 33.98 17.34
CA ARG A 322 13.57 35.12 16.71
C ARG A 322 14.04 36.16 17.73
N GLN A 323 13.22 36.44 18.75
CA GLN A 323 13.43 37.58 19.66
C GLN A 323 14.06 37.18 21.00
N GLY A 324 13.93 35.91 21.37
CA GLY A 324 14.41 35.37 22.64
C GLY A 324 15.10 34.02 22.43
N VAL A 325 14.43 32.96 22.90
CA VAL A 325 14.90 31.58 22.73
C VAL A 325 13.73 30.61 22.58
N GLY A 326 13.76 29.84 21.50
CA GLY A 326 12.89 28.71 21.23
C GLY A 326 13.64 27.39 21.43
N VAL A 327 12.91 26.33 21.78
CA VAL A 327 13.48 24.99 21.96
C VAL A 327 12.67 23.94 21.21
N GLN A 328 13.34 23.07 20.46
CA GLN A 328 12.69 22.03 19.66
C GLN A 328 13.33 20.65 19.87
N ASP A 329 12.48 19.62 19.91
CA ASP A 329 12.89 18.22 19.87
C ASP A 329 13.21 17.81 18.42
N VAL A 330 14.50 17.64 18.15
CA VAL A 330 15.05 17.21 16.85
C VAL A 330 15.60 15.78 16.92
N SER A 331 15.19 15.01 17.94
CA SER A 331 15.65 13.63 18.15
C SER A 331 15.28 12.69 17.01
N THR A 332 14.28 13.02 16.19
CA THR A 332 13.77 12.12 15.15
C THR A 332 14.60 12.09 13.86
N LEU A 333 15.52 13.04 13.66
CA LEU A 333 16.42 13.04 12.49
C LEU A 333 17.18 11.73 12.40
N GLY A 334 17.38 11.18 11.19
CA GLY A 334 18.25 10.03 11.03
C GLY A 334 19.69 10.40 11.35
N LYS A 335 20.44 9.48 11.95
CA LYS A 335 21.83 9.70 12.36
C LYS A 335 22.63 8.44 12.05
N ILE A 336 23.68 8.57 11.24
CA ILE A 336 24.51 7.45 10.80
C ILE A 336 25.96 7.73 11.17
N ASP A 337 26.57 6.87 11.99
CA ASP A 337 28.00 6.88 12.28
C ASP A 337 28.72 6.15 11.13
N ILE A 338 29.72 6.80 10.54
CA ILE A 338 30.40 6.38 9.33
C ILE A 338 31.90 6.35 9.62
N GLN A 339 32.48 5.15 9.58
CA GLN A 339 33.83 4.90 10.06
C GLN A 339 34.67 4.16 9.02
N GLY A 340 35.97 4.46 9.00
CA GLY A 340 36.95 3.71 8.21
C GLY A 340 37.83 4.59 7.33
N PRO A 341 38.96 4.05 6.85
CA PRO A 341 39.97 4.82 6.14
C PRO A 341 39.48 5.43 4.82
N ASP A 342 38.50 4.79 4.18
CA ASP A 342 38.01 5.20 2.87
C ASP A 342 36.71 6.06 2.96
N THR A 343 36.35 6.49 4.18
CA THR A 343 35.11 7.24 4.43
C THR A 343 35.01 8.54 3.63
N LEU A 344 36.09 9.32 3.57
CA LEU A 344 36.06 10.60 2.85
C LEU A 344 35.79 10.39 1.36
N GLU A 345 36.42 9.39 0.75
CA GLU A 345 36.19 9.02 -0.64
C GLU A 345 34.75 8.57 -0.85
N PHE A 346 34.24 7.68 0.00
CA PHE A 346 32.86 7.21 -0.06
C PHE A 346 31.86 8.38 0.03
N LEU A 347 32.00 9.26 1.02
CA LEU A 347 31.13 10.42 1.18
C LEU A 347 31.22 11.39 0.00
N ASN A 348 32.39 11.51 -0.62
CA ASN A 348 32.56 12.25 -1.87
C ASN A 348 31.88 11.54 -3.06
N ARG A 349 31.62 10.24 -3.05
CA ARG A 349 30.79 9.63 -4.11
C ARG A 349 29.30 9.84 -3.86
N ILE A 350 28.89 9.85 -2.60
CA ILE A 350 27.48 9.98 -2.17
C ILE A 350 26.94 11.41 -2.32
N TYR A 351 27.62 12.40 -1.75
CA TYR A 351 27.10 13.76 -1.66
C TYR A 351 27.48 14.60 -2.89
N THR A 352 26.71 15.65 -3.20
CA THR A 352 26.99 16.54 -4.34
C THR A 352 28.19 17.46 -4.11
N ASN A 353 28.44 17.88 -2.87
CA ASN A 353 29.54 18.75 -2.45
C ASN A 353 30.81 17.97 -2.11
N ALA A 354 31.94 18.67 -2.07
CA ALA A 354 33.23 18.11 -1.65
C ALA A 354 33.40 18.22 -0.13
N LEU A 355 33.92 17.17 0.51
CA LEU A 355 34.16 17.11 1.96
C LEU A 355 35.65 17.16 2.33
N ASP A 356 36.54 17.26 1.33
CA ASP A 356 38.01 17.17 1.48
C ASP A 356 38.58 18.20 2.46
N THR A 357 38.00 19.40 2.47
CA THR A 357 38.42 20.51 3.34
C THR A 357 37.67 20.58 4.67
N LEU A 358 36.79 19.62 4.98
CA LEU A 358 36.07 19.61 6.23
C LEU A 358 37.03 19.25 7.36
N ALA A 359 37.34 20.19 8.25
CA ALA A 359 38.23 19.94 9.39
C ALA A 359 37.57 19.05 10.45
N VAL A 360 38.38 18.31 11.23
CA VAL A 360 37.88 17.63 12.43
C VAL A 360 37.34 18.70 13.39
N GLY A 361 36.17 18.45 13.99
CA GLY A 361 35.49 19.46 14.82
C GLY A 361 34.54 20.38 14.04
N SER A 362 34.39 20.17 12.73
CA SER A 362 33.52 20.96 11.87
C SER A 362 32.37 20.14 11.27
N CYS A 363 31.33 20.86 10.86
CA CYS A 363 30.12 20.38 10.25
C CYS A 363 29.99 20.93 8.82
N ARG A 364 29.29 20.24 7.93
CA ARG A 364 28.95 20.74 6.59
C ARG A 364 27.60 20.22 6.15
N TYR A 365 26.71 21.13 5.77
CA TYR A 365 25.47 20.77 5.10
C TYR A 365 25.79 20.19 3.72
N SER A 366 25.13 19.07 3.37
CA SER A 366 25.42 18.27 2.20
C SER A 366 24.12 17.67 1.64
N VAL A 367 24.06 17.53 0.32
CA VAL A 367 22.87 17.03 -0.40
C VAL A 367 23.22 15.72 -1.10
N MET A 368 22.30 14.75 -1.03
CA MET A 368 22.35 13.50 -1.77
C MET A 368 21.43 13.56 -2.98
N CYS A 369 21.86 12.92 -4.07
CA CYS A 369 21.01 12.68 -5.24
C CYS A 369 20.90 11.19 -5.53
N LYS A 370 19.82 10.78 -6.20
CA LYS A 370 19.75 9.48 -6.86
C LYS A 370 20.48 9.53 -8.22
N PRO A 371 20.72 8.38 -8.88
CA PRO A 371 21.40 8.34 -10.19
C PRO A 371 20.76 9.20 -11.29
N ASP A 372 19.47 9.49 -11.18
CA ASP A 372 18.73 10.40 -12.08
C ASP A 372 19.04 11.89 -11.86
N GLY A 373 19.85 12.22 -10.85
CA GLY A 373 20.27 13.58 -10.51
C GLY A 373 19.29 14.36 -9.63
N MET A 374 18.18 13.73 -9.23
CA MET A 374 17.14 14.37 -8.44
C MET A 374 17.53 14.38 -6.96
N PHE A 375 17.07 15.40 -6.25
CA PHE A 375 17.31 15.60 -4.83
C PHE A 375 16.67 14.45 -4.04
N PHE A 376 17.48 13.69 -3.32
CA PHE A 376 17.04 12.50 -2.60
C PHE A 376 16.83 12.78 -1.12
N ASP A 377 17.87 13.27 -0.45
CA ASP A 377 17.88 13.58 0.98
C ASP A 377 19.00 14.58 1.26
N ASP A 378 19.01 15.17 2.45
CA ASP A 378 19.99 16.15 2.88
C ASP A 378 20.25 16.06 4.39
N GLY A 379 21.31 16.74 4.81
CA GLY A 379 21.61 16.88 6.22
C GLY A 379 23.01 17.43 6.44
N VAL A 380 23.47 17.29 7.68
CA VAL A 380 24.76 17.81 8.10
C VAL A 380 25.72 16.64 8.33
N VAL A 381 26.85 16.70 7.63
CA VAL A 381 27.99 15.81 7.85
C VAL A 381 28.92 16.44 8.86
N VAL A 382 29.15 15.75 9.96
CA VAL A 382 30.02 16.14 11.07
C VAL A 382 31.29 15.31 11.01
N ARG A 383 32.46 15.94 11.00
CA ARG A 383 33.74 15.23 11.07
C ARG A 383 34.17 15.07 12.52
N LEU A 384 33.99 13.88 13.06
CA LEU A 384 34.29 13.54 14.45
C LEU A 384 35.78 13.26 14.67
N GLY A 385 36.46 12.73 13.66
CA GLY A 385 37.88 12.43 13.69
C GLY A 385 38.46 12.26 12.28
N PRO A 386 39.74 11.85 12.15
CA PRO A 386 40.37 11.70 10.85
C PRO A 386 39.63 10.76 9.89
N GLN A 387 39.09 9.66 10.43
CA GLN A 387 38.41 8.57 9.71
C GLN A 387 37.00 8.26 10.27
N ARG A 388 36.40 9.21 10.99
CA ARG A 388 35.07 9.04 11.60
C ARG A 388 34.21 10.27 11.34
N TYR A 389 33.04 10.02 10.80
CA TYR A 389 32.05 11.01 10.44
C TYR A 389 30.69 10.61 11.00
N LEU A 390 29.82 11.58 11.15
CA LEU A 390 28.42 11.39 11.51
C LEU A 390 27.59 12.17 10.51
N ALA A 391 26.61 11.52 9.88
CA ALA A 391 25.69 12.19 8.96
C ALA A 391 24.31 12.25 9.59
N THR A 392 23.68 13.41 9.57
CA THR A 392 22.23 13.49 9.74
C THR A 392 21.51 13.33 8.41
N THR A 393 20.27 12.89 8.49
CA THR A 393 19.33 12.78 7.37
C THR A 393 18.01 13.40 7.77
N THR A 394 17.08 13.54 6.84
CA THR A 394 15.69 13.85 7.19
C THR A 394 15.09 12.77 8.10
N THR A 395 14.02 13.12 8.84
CA THR A 395 13.32 12.17 9.71
C THR A 395 12.72 11.00 8.91
N GLY A 396 12.08 11.30 7.77
CA GLY A 396 11.46 10.30 6.90
C GLY A 396 12.47 9.47 6.11
N GLY A 397 13.63 10.06 5.76
CA GLY A 397 14.66 9.41 4.95
C GLY A 397 15.61 8.48 5.72
N ALA A 398 15.59 8.48 7.06
CA ALA A 398 16.60 7.82 7.89
C ALA A 398 16.94 6.37 7.48
N ALA A 399 15.92 5.51 7.30
CA ALA A 399 16.13 4.14 6.88
C ALA A 399 16.58 4.05 5.42
N GLY A 400 15.88 4.76 4.52
CA GLY A 400 16.17 4.74 3.09
C GLY A 400 17.55 5.28 2.73
N VAL A 401 18.09 6.22 3.50
CA VAL A 401 19.46 6.70 3.33
C VAL A 401 20.47 5.63 3.76
N LEU A 402 20.31 5.00 4.92
CA LEU A 402 21.22 3.93 5.34
C LEU A 402 21.23 2.78 4.33
N ASP A 403 20.05 2.34 3.88
CA ASP A 403 19.91 1.30 2.87
C ASP A 403 20.59 1.71 1.56
N HIS A 404 20.46 2.98 1.15
CA HIS A 404 21.15 3.50 -0.02
C HIS A 404 22.67 3.48 0.15
N LEU A 405 23.20 3.89 1.31
CA LEU A 405 24.64 3.85 1.57
C LEU A 405 25.17 2.40 1.55
N GLU A 406 24.45 1.47 2.17
CA GLU A 406 24.79 0.04 2.19
C GLU A 406 24.70 -0.59 0.80
N GLU A 407 23.68 -0.26 0.00
CA GLU A 407 23.54 -0.71 -1.39
C GLU A 407 24.81 -0.40 -2.19
N TRP A 408 25.22 0.87 -2.24
CA TRP A 408 26.42 1.28 -2.99
C TRP A 408 27.70 0.64 -2.45
N LEU A 409 27.82 0.54 -1.12
CA LEU A 409 29.00 -0.06 -0.50
C LEU A 409 29.09 -1.57 -0.78
N GLN A 410 27.98 -2.29 -0.77
CA GLN A 410 27.96 -3.74 -0.93
C GLN A 410 27.98 -4.18 -2.40
N THR A 411 27.31 -3.45 -3.29
CA THR A 411 27.12 -3.90 -4.68
C THR A 411 28.06 -3.23 -5.68
N GLU A 412 28.44 -1.97 -5.44
CA GLU A 412 29.25 -1.19 -6.40
C GLU A 412 30.69 -0.98 -5.93
N TRP A 413 30.89 -0.72 -4.65
CA TRP A 413 32.21 -0.39 -4.07
C TRP A 413 32.61 -1.27 -2.88
N PRO A 414 32.54 -2.61 -3.00
CA PRO A 414 32.88 -3.53 -1.90
C PRO A 414 34.36 -3.48 -1.49
N ASP A 415 35.20 -2.81 -2.27
CA ASP A 415 36.61 -2.56 -1.99
C ASP A 415 36.84 -1.41 -0.98
N LEU A 416 35.87 -0.49 -0.83
CA LEU A 416 35.98 0.61 0.13
C LEU A 416 35.82 0.10 1.56
N ARG A 417 36.77 0.40 2.44
CA ARG A 417 36.70 0.02 3.85
C ARG A 417 35.95 1.08 4.64
N VAL A 418 34.64 1.03 4.53
CA VAL A 418 33.70 1.87 5.27
C VAL A 418 32.78 0.98 6.11
N ARG A 419 32.40 1.45 7.29
CA ARG A 419 31.42 0.82 8.18
C ARG A 419 30.36 1.85 8.49
N LEU A 420 29.11 1.43 8.34
CA LEU A 420 27.93 2.24 8.59
C LEU A 420 27.23 1.70 9.82
N THR A 421 26.74 2.59 10.68
CA THR A 421 25.95 2.19 11.84
C THR A 421 24.86 3.23 12.08
N SER A 422 23.60 2.82 12.03
CA SER A 422 22.51 3.67 12.49
C SER A 422 22.70 3.96 13.98
N VAL A 423 22.74 5.24 14.32
CA VAL A 423 22.75 5.75 15.70
C VAL A 423 21.56 6.68 15.92
N THR A 424 20.51 6.58 15.10
CA THR A 424 19.30 7.40 15.15
C THR A 424 18.67 7.39 16.55
N ASP A 425 18.38 6.21 17.08
CA ASP A 425 17.71 6.04 18.38
C ASP A 425 18.68 6.08 19.59
N GLN A 426 19.99 6.13 19.32
CA GLN A 426 21.01 6.29 20.37
C GLN A 426 21.03 7.72 20.93
N TRP A 427 20.66 8.72 20.12
CA TRP A 427 20.78 10.13 20.48
C TRP A 427 19.43 10.83 20.57
N ALA A 428 19.12 11.37 21.76
CA ALA A 428 18.16 12.46 21.86
C ALA A 428 18.87 13.77 21.53
N ALA A 429 18.17 14.68 20.86
CA ALA A 429 18.73 15.93 20.39
C ALA A 429 17.74 17.08 20.58
N VAL A 430 18.21 18.18 21.17
CA VAL A 430 17.42 19.38 21.46
C VAL A 430 18.08 20.58 20.77
N ALA A 431 17.34 21.25 19.90
CA ALA A 431 17.77 22.50 19.29
C ALA A 431 17.36 23.67 20.19
N VAL A 432 18.32 24.49 20.61
CA VAL A 432 18.13 25.73 21.36
C VAL A 432 18.42 26.88 20.41
N VAL A 433 17.39 27.63 20.03
CA VAL A 433 17.39 28.53 18.86
C VAL A 433 17.05 29.96 19.29
N GLY A 434 17.78 30.94 18.79
CA GLY A 434 17.54 32.36 19.01
C GLY A 434 18.74 33.11 19.60
N PRO A 435 18.69 34.45 19.64
CA PRO A 435 19.81 35.28 20.11
C PRO A 435 20.23 34.96 21.55
N ARG A 436 19.29 34.51 22.38
CA ARG A 436 19.57 34.13 23.78
C ARG A 436 19.98 32.66 23.97
N SER A 437 20.07 31.87 22.90
CA SER A 437 20.47 30.45 22.99
C SER A 437 21.86 30.26 23.62
N ARG A 438 22.80 31.19 23.36
CA ARG A 438 24.14 31.18 23.97
C ARG A 438 24.10 31.35 25.48
N GLU A 439 23.23 32.23 25.97
CA GLU A 439 23.06 32.48 27.40
C GLU A 439 22.56 31.21 28.11
N VAL A 440 21.53 30.57 27.54
CA VAL A 440 20.99 29.30 28.06
C VAL A 440 22.07 28.22 28.10
N LEU A 441 22.82 28.07 27.01
CA LEU A 441 23.88 27.05 26.94
C LEU A 441 25.03 27.32 27.90
N SER A 442 25.48 28.58 28.05
CA SER A 442 26.53 28.96 29.01
C SER A 442 26.18 28.59 30.46
N ARG A 443 24.91 28.69 30.85
CA ARG A 443 24.46 28.31 32.20
C ARG A 443 24.47 26.79 32.40
N LEU A 444 24.05 26.05 31.38
CA LEU A 444 23.98 24.58 31.43
C LEU A 444 25.35 23.90 31.25
N ALA A 445 26.29 24.58 30.60
CA ALA A 445 27.61 24.06 30.23
C ALA A 445 28.71 25.09 30.53
N PRO A 446 28.95 25.47 31.80
CA PRO A 446 29.88 26.54 32.16
C PRO A 446 31.34 26.26 31.75
N GLY A 447 31.69 25.00 31.51
CA GLY A 447 33.02 24.59 31.02
C GLY A 447 33.18 24.60 29.49
N LEU A 448 32.13 24.94 28.73
CA LEU A 448 32.18 25.03 27.28
C LEU A 448 32.21 26.51 26.85
N PRO A 449 33.31 27.00 26.26
CA PRO A 449 33.36 28.34 25.69
C PRO A 449 32.34 28.52 24.55
N VAL A 450 31.30 29.28 24.90
CA VAL A 450 30.17 29.76 24.08
C VAL A 450 30.50 30.48 22.80
N ASP A 451 31.50 31.37 22.86
CA ASP A 451 31.60 32.57 22.05
C ASP A 451 31.91 32.30 20.56
N PRO A 452 31.68 33.27 19.65
CA PRO A 452 31.89 33.06 18.22
C PRO A 452 33.31 32.64 17.81
N GLU A 453 34.34 33.04 18.57
CA GLU A 453 35.73 32.68 18.27
C GLU A 453 36.02 31.24 18.70
N SER A 454 35.56 30.86 19.90
CA SER A 454 35.76 29.51 20.45
C SER A 454 34.90 28.44 19.78
N MET A 455 33.67 28.79 19.42
CA MET A 455 32.72 27.91 18.73
C MET A 455 32.13 28.60 17.49
N PRO A 456 32.89 28.65 16.38
CA PRO A 456 32.42 29.23 15.12
C PRO A 456 31.20 28.50 14.53
N PHE A 457 30.50 29.17 13.61
CA PHE A 457 29.39 28.57 12.89
C PHE A 457 29.79 27.26 12.21
N MET A 458 28.91 26.25 12.23
CA MET A 458 29.17 24.91 11.69
C MET A 458 30.37 24.21 12.33
N THR A 459 30.51 24.35 13.65
CA THR A 459 31.44 23.55 14.45
C THR A 459 30.71 22.78 15.54
N TRP A 460 31.37 21.77 16.10
CA TRP A 460 30.83 20.96 17.19
C TRP A 460 31.88 20.73 18.28
N ARG A 461 31.42 20.46 19.50
CA ARG A 461 32.27 20.20 20.68
C ARG A 461 31.66 19.10 21.55
N GLU A 462 32.51 18.32 22.20
CA GLU A 462 32.11 17.51 23.35
C GLU A 462 32.12 18.37 24.61
N ALA A 463 31.10 18.22 25.44
CA ALA A 463 30.97 18.96 26.68
C ALA A 463 30.17 18.17 27.71
N ARG A 464 30.13 18.68 28.95
CA ARG A 464 29.10 18.31 29.92
C ARG A 464 28.02 19.40 29.93
N VAL A 465 26.80 19.04 29.56
CA VAL A 465 25.63 19.92 29.57
C VAL A 465 24.65 19.36 30.59
N ALA A 466 24.23 20.16 31.57
CA ALA A 466 23.42 19.68 32.70
C ALA A 466 24.03 18.43 33.36
N GLN A 467 25.36 18.41 33.54
CA GLN A 467 26.18 17.30 34.07
C GLN A 467 26.23 16.03 33.20
N VAL A 468 25.48 15.95 32.10
CA VAL A 468 25.47 14.82 31.15
C VAL A 468 26.51 15.02 30.05
N ALA A 469 27.20 13.95 29.66
CA ALA A 469 28.09 14.00 28.49
C ALA A 469 27.27 14.22 27.22
N ALA A 470 27.60 15.29 26.48
CA ALA A 470 26.84 15.73 25.33
C ALA A 470 27.76 16.14 24.17
N ARG A 471 27.19 16.12 22.97
CA ARG A 471 27.76 16.80 21.80
C ARG A 471 26.94 18.05 21.52
N VAL A 472 27.61 19.18 21.43
CA VAL A 472 26.98 20.46 21.12
C VAL A 472 27.40 20.86 19.71
N HIS A 473 26.44 21.10 18.83
CA HIS A 473 26.66 21.49 17.44
C HIS A 473 26.11 22.89 17.22
N ARG A 474 26.89 23.77 16.59
CA ARG A 474 26.41 25.11 16.19
C ARG A 474 25.85 25.05 14.77
N ILE A 475 24.66 24.47 14.67
CA ILE A 475 23.88 24.25 13.45
C ILE A 475 22.55 24.99 13.62
N THR A 476 22.05 25.60 12.54
CA THR A 476 20.76 26.29 12.53
C THR A 476 19.96 25.92 11.30
N PHE A 477 18.66 25.73 11.48
CA PHE A 477 17.68 25.57 10.40
C PHE A 477 16.66 26.73 10.40
N SER A 478 16.90 27.77 11.19
CA SER A 478 16.07 28.99 11.23
C SER A 478 16.83 30.23 10.72
N GLY A 479 18.15 30.16 10.63
CA GLY A 479 19.02 31.32 10.36
C GLY A 479 19.37 32.16 11.59
N GLU A 480 18.74 31.90 12.75
CA GLU A 480 19.21 32.47 14.02
C GLU A 480 20.44 31.72 14.54
N LEU A 481 21.14 32.32 15.50
CA LEU A 481 22.06 31.60 16.38
C LEU A 481 21.34 30.38 17.00
N ALA A 482 21.94 29.21 16.86
CA ALA A 482 21.38 27.98 17.41
C ALA A 482 22.45 26.98 17.81
N PHE A 483 22.11 26.17 18.82
CA PHE A 483 22.91 25.04 19.28
C PHE A 483 22.04 23.80 19.38
N GLU A 484 22.46 22.71 18.75
CA GLU A 484 21.87 21.40 18.97
C GLU A 484 22.67 20.63 20.02
N VAL A 485 22.02 20.28 21.13
CA VAL A 485 22.61 19.52 22.23
C VAL A 485 22.14 18.07 22.14
N TRP A 486 23.09 17.16 21.93
CA TRP A 486 22.83 15.74 21.74
C TRP A 486 23.34 14.94 22.93
N VAL A 487 22.49 14.10 23.50
CA VAL A 487 22.80 13.21 24.63
C VAL A 487 22.34 11.79 24.33
N PRO A 488 22.91 10.76 24.99
CA PRO A 488 22.31 9.42 24.95
C PRO A 488 20.81 9.49 25.22
N SER A 489 20.01 8.76 24.44
CA SER A 489 18.56 8.97 24.35
C SER A 489 17.83 8.90 25.70
N TRP A 490 18.28 8.05 26.64
CA TRP A 490 17.72 7.97 27.99
C TRP A 490 17.91 9.23 28.85
N TYR A 491 18.76 10.18 28.45
CA TYR A 491 18.95 11.47 29.12
C TYR A 491 18.15 12.60 28.44
N GLY A 492 17.45 12.31 27.34
CA GLY A 492 16.73 13.33 26.57
C GLY A 492 15.74 14.14 27.39
N LEU A 493 14.91 13.47 28.20
CA LEU A 493 13.95 14.14 29.09
C LEU A 493 14.65 15.04 30.12
N ALA A 494 15.68 14.52 30.78
CA ALA A 494 16.44 15.28 31.79
C ALA A 494 17.12 16.52 31.18
N LEU A 495 17.68 16.39 29.98
CA LEU A 495 18.23 17.53 29.24
C LEU A 495 17.13 18.56 28.91
N TRP A 496 15.99 18.10 28.39
CA TRP A 496 14.87 18.97 28.05
C TRP A 496 14.39 19.78 29.25
N GLU A 497 14.12 19.12 30.38
CA GLU A 497 13.70 19.77 31.62
C GLU A 497 14.76 20.74 32.15
N ALA A 498 16.04 20.36 32.10
CA ALA A 498 17.13 21.25 32.49
C ALA A 498 17.18 22.53 31.65
N ILE A 499 16.91 22.43 30.34
CA ILE A 499 16.80 23.59 29.44
C ILE A 499 15.59 24.46 29.81
N MET A 500 14.40 23.85 29.91
CA MET A 500 13.16 24.57 30.17
C MET A 500 13.15 25.31 31.52
N THR A 501 13.98 24.88 32.48
CA THR A 501 14.10 25.49 33.81
C THR A 501 15.15 26.61 33.93
N GLN A 502 15.90 26.94 32.86
CA GLN A 502 16.97 27.97 32.94
C GLN A 502 16.48 29.42 33.14
N GLY A 503 15.17 29.65 33.19
CA GLY A 503 14.56 30.97 33.39
C GLY A 503 14.56 31.84 32.14
N GLY A 504 13.75 32.91 32.17
CA GLY A 504 13.38 33.67 30.98
C GLY A 504 12.29 32.97 30.16
N ASP A 505 11.70 33.69 29.21
CA ASP A 505 10.58 33.20 28.38
C ASP A 505 11.03 32.18 27.30
N ILE A 506 11.60 31.05 27.74
CA ILE A 506 11.96 29.92 26.87
C ILE A 506 10.67 29.28 26.34
N THR A 507 10.52 29.25 25.02
CA THR A 507 9.30 28.75 24.38
C THR A 507 9.56 27.44 23.65
N PRO A 508 8.89 26.33 24.02
CA PRO A 508 8.94 25.11 23.22
C PRO A 508 8.22 25.36 21.89
N TYR A 509 8.76 24.86 20.79
CA TYR A 509 8.11 24.97 19.49
C TYR A 509 8.15 23.65 18.71
N GLY A 510 7.14 23.45 17.88
CA GLY A 510 6.95 22.22 17.14
C GLY A 510 7.44 22.28 15.69
N THR A 511 6.99 21.31 14.88
CA THR A 511 7.34 21.23 13.46
C THR A 511 6.74 22.38 12.64
N GLU A 512 5.59 22.93 13.02
CA GLU A 512 4.99 24.02 12.25
C GLU A 512 5.82 25.30 12.33
N ALA A 513 6.17 25.73 13.55
CA ALA A 513 7.05 26.87 13.72
C ALA A 513 8.44 26.63 13.09
N MET A 514 8.96 25.40 13.14
CA MET A 514 10.17 25.03 12.39
C MET A 514 10.00 25.25 10.89
N HIS A 515 8.85 24.86 10.30
CA HIS A 515 8.56 25.05 8.89
C HIS A 515 8.44 26.52 8.49
N VAL A 516 7.86 27.38 9.34
CA VAL A 516 7.84 28.83 9.12
C VAL A 516 9.27 29.38 9.12
N LEU A 517 10.03 29.12 10.20
CA LEU A 517 11.36 29.70 10.41
C LEU A 517 12.36 29.32 9.30
N ARG A 518 12.31 28.08 8.81
CA ARG A 518 13.16 27.62 7.70
C ARG A 518 12.71 28.23 6.37
N ALA A 519 11.40 28.37 6.15
CA ALA A 519 10.87 28.91 4.90
C ALA A 519 11.14 30.40 4.76
N GLU A 520 11.14 31.16 5.86
CA GLU A 520 11.60 32.55 5.89
C GLU A 520 13.04 32.71 5.36
N LYS A 521 13.88 31.69 5.54
CA LYS A 521 15.26 31.63 5.02
C LYS A 521 15.38 30.97 3.65
N GLY A 522 14.28 30.51 3.05
CA GLY A 522 14.29 29.76 1.79
C GLY A 522 14.95 28.39 1.89
N TYR A 523 15.09 27.83 3.10
CA TYR A 523 15.55 26.46 3.27
C TYR A 523 14.45 25.49 2.87
N VAL A 524 14.84 24.33 2.33
CA VAL A 524 13.93 23.36 1.74
C VAL A 524 13.62 22.22 2.71
N ILE A 525 12.45 21.62 2.56
CA ILE A 525 12.10 20.33 3.17
C ILE A 525 11.93 19.30 2.06
N VAL A 526 12.71 18.22 2.14
CA VAL A 526 12.60 17.08 1.23
C VAL A 526 11.21 16.48 1.32
N GLY A 527 10.57 16.23 0.17
CA GLY A 527 9.21 15.71 0.08
C GLY A 527 8.11 16.78 0.16
N GLN A 528 8.44 18.02 0.52
CA GLN A 528 7.53 19.17 0.47
C GLN A 528 7.92 20.14 -0.65
N ASP A 529 9.16 20.62 -0.65
CA ASP A 529 9.70 21.46 -1.72
C ASP A 529 10.37 20.65 -2.84
N THR A 530 10.45 19.33 -2.66
CA THR A 530 10.95 18.37 -3.65
C THR A 530 9.93 17.24 -3.84
N ASP A 531 9.75 16.79 -5.08
CA ASP A 531 8.73 15.80 -5.48
C ASP A 531 9.33 14.62 -6.28
N GLY A 532 10.65 14.44 -6.21
CA GLY A 532 11.39 13.48 -7.03
C GLY A 532 11.72 13.94 -8.45
N THR A 533 11.30 15.15 -8.84
CA THR A 533 11.65 15.74 -10.16
C THR A 533 12.58 16.96 -10.07
N VAL A 534 12.94 17.33 -8.85
CA VAL A 534 13.68 18.55 -8.51
C VAL A 534 15.16 18.25 -8.33
N THR A 535 16.02 18.98 -9.03
CA THR A 535 17.47 18.94 -8.86
C THR A 535 17.95 19.99 -7.84
N PRO A 536 19.16 19.88 -7.26
CA PRO A 536 19.70 20.95 -6.42
C PRO A 536 19.75 22.33 -7.12
N GLN A 537 19.95 22.35 -8.45
CA GLN A 537 19.97 23.57 -9.26
C GLN A 537 18.58 24.21 -9.37
N ASP A 538 17.53 23.40 -9.46
CA ASP A 538 16.15 23.87 -9.48
C ASP A 538 15.82 24.63 -8.18
N LEU A 539 16.33 24.16 -7.05
CA LEU A 539 16.20 24.81 -5.73
C LEU A 539 17.06 26.06 -5.53
N GLY A 540 17.82 26.50 -6.54
CA GLY A 540 18.79 27.59 -6.40
C GLY A 540 20.05 27.19 -5.63
N MET A 541 20.24 25.89 -5.35
CA MET A 541 21.37 25.36 -4.59
C MET A 541 22.52 24.92 -5.51
N GLY A 542 22.67 25.53 -6.68
CA GLY A 542 23.77 25.21 -7.61
C GLY A 542 25.17 25.36 -6.99
N TRP A 543 25.29 26.14 -5.91
CA TRP A 543 26.52 26.31 -5.14
C TRP A 543 26.97 25.03 -4.40
N ILE A 544 26.06 24.11 -4.07
CA ILE A 544 26.39 22.86 -3.36
C ILE A 544 26.80 21.73 -4.31
N VAL A 545 26.60 21.92 -5.62
CA VAL A 545 26.96 20.93 -6.63
C VAL A 545 28.41 21.13 -7.06
N SER A 546 29.28 20.22 -6.65
CA SER A 546 30.72 20.36 -6.92
C SER A 546 31.02 20.26 -8.42
N ARG A 547 31.74 21.27 -8.92
CA ARG A 547 32.32 21.26 -10.27
C ARG A 547 33.70 20.60 -10.33
N LYS A 548 34.36 20.47 -9.17
CA LYS A 548 35.74 19.99 -9.04
C LYS A 548 35.86 18.48 -8.90
N LYS A 549 34.83 17.82 -8.35
CA LYS A 549 34.83 16.37 -8.13
C LYS A 549 34.80 15.66 -9.48
N LYS A 550 35.55 14.55 -9.56
CA LYS A 550 35.55 13.68 -10.74
C LYS A 550 34.16 13.12 -11.01
N ASP A 551 33.49 12.63 -9.97
CA ASP A 551 32.10 12.17 -10.06
C ASP A 551 31.40 12.17 -8.69
N PHE A 552 30.08 12.04 -8.70
CA PHE A 552 29.21 11.71 -7.56
C PHE A 552 27.86 11.19 -8.09
N ILE A 553 27.10 10.45 -7.28
CA ILE A 553 25.82 9.87 -7.69
C ILE A 553 24.87 10.97 -8.18
N GLY A 554 24.38 10.84 -9.40
CA GLY A 554 23.46 11.78 -10.03
C GLY A 554 24.10 12.87 -10.89
N ARG A 555 25.41 13.15 -10.74
CA ARG A 555 26.11 14.21 -11.50
C ARG A 555 25.91 14.09 -13.01
N ARG A 556 26.05 12.87 -13.54
CA ARG A 556 25.90 12.58 -14.97
C ARG A 556 24.54 13.00 -15.52
N SER A 557 23.50 12.93 -14.69
CA SER A 557 22.13 13.17 -15.10
C SER A 557 21.75 14.65 -15.17
N HIS A 558 22.52 15.54 -14.53
CA HIS A 558 22.32 17.00 -14.60
C HIS A 558 22.56 17.60 -16.00
N GLN A 559 23.17 16.83 -16.92
CA GLN A 559 23.48 17.27 -18.29
C GLN A 559 22.52 16.69 -19.34
N ARG A 560 21.47 15.98 -18.95
CA ARG A 560 20.49 15.41 -19.89
C ARG A 560 19.60 16.50 -20.48
N ALA A 561 18.96 16.21 -21.61
CA ALA A 561 18.10 17.17 -22.30
C ALA A 561 17.03 17.78 -21.39
N ASP A 562 16.37 16.97 -20.53
CA ASP A 562 15.33 17.46 -19.61
C ASP A 562 15.88 18.35 -18.48
N THR A 563 17.02 18.00 -17.88
CA THR A 563 17.66 18.79 -16.82
C THR A 563 18.31 20.07 -17.36
N SER A 564 18.56 20.12 -18.66
CA SER A 564 19.10 21.29 -19.37
C SER A 564 18.01 22.20 -19.95
N ARG A 565 16.72 21.89 -19.77
CA ARG A 565 15.64 22.74 -20.29
C ARG A 565 15.66 24.14 -19.65
N PRO A 566 15.37 25.21 -20.41
CA PRO A 566 15.28 26.56 -19.87
C PRO A 566 13.99 26.81 -19.06
N ASP A 567 12.98 25.94 -19.20
CA ASP A 567 11.67 26.06 -18.58
C ASP A 567 11.47 25.12 -17.38
N ARG A 568 12.55 24.66 -16.76
CA ARG A 568 12.47 23.91 -15.51
C ARG A 568 11.82 24.75 -14.41
N LYS A 569 11.13 24.08 -13.49
CA LYS A 569 10.58 24.75 -12.31
C LYS A 569 11.73 25.11 -11.38
N HIS A 570 11.79 26.37 -10.97
CA HIS A 570 12.76 26.90 -10.03
C HIS A 570 12.06 27.21 -8.71
N LEU A 571 12.73 26.96 -7.59
CA LEU A 571 12.26 27.43 -6.28
C LEU A 571 12.33 28.95 -6.24
N VAL A 572 11.20 29.57 -5.94
CA VAL A 572 11.04 31.02 -5.79
C VAL A 572 10.21 31.32 -4.56
N GLY A 573 10.26 32.57 -4.11
CA GLY A 573 9.32 33.11 -3.15
C GLY A 573 8.07 33.67 -3.84
N LEU A 574 6.95 33.71 -3.12
CA LEU A 574 5.74 34.43 -3.49
C LEU A 574 5.34 35.34 -2.35
N LEU A 575 4.99 36.57 -2.70
CA LEU A 575 4.39 37.55 -1.80
C LEU A 575 2.98 37.87 -2.30
N PRO A 576 1.92 37.35 -1.63
CA PRO A 576 0.54 37.70 -1.94
C PRO A 576 0.33 39.21 -1.87
N ASP A 577 -0.44 39.76 -2.80
CA ASP A 577 -0.69 41.21 -2.86
C ASP A 577 -1.48 41.68 -1.63
N ASP A 578 -2.47 40.89 -1.19
CA ASP A 578 -3.04 41.01 0.16
C ASP A 578 -2.07 40.36 1.16
N PRO A 579 -1.44 41.13 2.06
CA PRO A 579 -0.49 40.58 3.02
C PRO A 579 -1.11 39.60 4.01
N ASP A 580 -2.44 39.55 4.16
CA ASP A 580 -3.13 38.62 5.05
C ASP A 580 -3.55 37.31 4.35
N ASP A 581 -3.46 37.23 3.03
CA ASP A 581 -3.82 36.03 2.27
C ASP A 581 -2.74 34.93 2.40
N VAL A 582 -3.04 33.85 3.12
CA VAL A 582 -2.20 32.65 3.15
C VAL A 582 -2.64 31.72 2.02
N ILE A 583 -1.76 31.51 1.02
CA ILE A 583 -2.08 30.67 -0.14
C ILE A 583 -2.07 29.20 0.28
N PRO A 584 -3.11 28.39 0.01
CA PRO A 584 -3.08 26.96 0.34
C PRO A 584 -1.90 26.24 -0.35
N GLU A 585 -1.16 25.43 0.40
CA GLU A 585 -0.10 24.59 -0.16
C GLU A 585 -0.67 23.63 -1.23
N GLY A 586 0.10 23.39 -2.30
CA GLY A 586 -0.35 22.62 -3.48
C GLY A 586 -1.16 23.42 -4.51
N SER A 587 -1.49 24.68 -4.22
CA SER A 587 -2.16 25.60 -5.14
C SER A 587 -1.41 25.73 -6.46
N GLN A 588 -2.14 25.67 -7.58
CA GLN A 588 -1.58 25.82 -8.92
C GLN A 588 -1.46 27.28 -9.32
N LEU A 589 -0.35 27.62 -9.98
CA LEU A 589 -0.03 28.98 -10.41
C LEU A 589 -0.29 29.13 -11.91
N VAL A 590 -1.02 30.18 -12.29
CA VAL A 590 -1.32 30.53 -13.68
C VAL A 590 -0.84 31.94 -14.00
N ALA A 591 -0.68 32.23 -15.29
CA ALA A 591 -0.17 33.51 -15.78
C ALA A 591 -1.22 34.63 -15.77
N GLU A 592 -2.50 34.28 -15.88
CA GLU A 592 -3.61 35.23 -16.06
C GLU A 592 -4.64 35.10 -14.91
N PRO A 593 -5.26 36.22 -14.49
CA PRO A 593 -6.27 36.22 -13.43
C PRO A 593 -7.61 35.63 -13.88
N ASP A 594 -7.91 35.70 -15.18
CA ASP A 594 -9.16 35.21 -15.72
C ASP A 594 -9.12 33.69 -15.90
N ARG A 595 -10.22 33.04 -15.51
CA ARG A 595 -10.38 31.59 -15.66
C ARG A 595 -10.44 31.23 -17.14
N GLN A 596 -9.35 30.68 -17.66
CA GLN A 596 -9.28 30.20 -19.04
C GLN A 596 -10.05 28.87 -19.20
N PRO A 597 -10.57 28.57 -20.41
CA PRO A 597 -11.15 27.26 -20.67
C PRO A 597 -10.12 26.14 -20.45
N PRO A 598 -10.52 25.00 -19.88
CA PRO A 598 -9.60 23.90 -19.66
C PRO A 598 -9.13 23.29 -21.00
N PRO A 599 -7.85 22.86 -21.10
CA PRO A 599 -6.83 22.91 -20.05
C PRO A 599 -6.15 24.29 -19.94
N THR A 600 -6.14 24.88 -18.74
CA THR A 600 -5.38 26.10 -18.44
C THR A 600 -3.90 25.76 -18.23
N PRO A 601 -2.95 26.39 -18.95
CA PRO A 601 -1.52 26.16 -18.75
C PRO A 601 -1.06 26.58 -17.35
N MET A 602 -0.44 25.67 -16.63
CA MET A 602 0.12 25.93 -15.30
C MET A 602 1.61 26.31 -15.39
N LEU A 603 1.97 27.36 -14.64
CA LEU A 603 3.34 27.82 -14.46
C LEU A 603 4.06 27.07 -13.36
N GLY A 604 3.35 26.58 -12.35
CA GLY A 604 3.98 26.03 -11.17
C GLY A 604 2.98 25.71 -10.07
N HIS A 605 3.49 25.49 -8.87
CA HIS A 605 2.67 25.24 -7.70
C HIS A 605 3.35 25.77 -6.43
N VAL A 606 2.54 26.10 -5.44
CA VAL A 606 2.99 26.45 -4.09
C VAL A 606 3.39 25.18 -3.35
N THR A 607 4.59 25.18 -2.74
CA THR A 607 5.11 24.05 -1.96
C THR A 607 4.98 24.29 -0.45
N SER A 608 5.16 25.54 -0.02
CA SER A 608 5.11 25.92 1.39
C SER A 608 4.43 27.27 1.56
N SER A 609 3.51 27.47 2.50
CA SER A 609 2.91 28.81 2.72
C SER A 609 2.52 29.07 4.16
N TYR A 610 2.84 30.27 4.64
CA TYR A 610 2.69 30.62 6.05
C TYR A 610 2.36 32.09 6.25
N ARG A 611 1.80 32.39 7.42
CA ARG A 611 1.82 33.73 8.01
C ARG A 611 3.07 33.90 8.86
N SER A 612 3.90 34.91 8.56
CA SER A 612 5.13 35.19 9.31
C SER A 612 4.94 36.36 10.28
N ALA A 613 5.23 36.10 11.56
CA ALA A 613 5.33 37.15 12.58
C ALA A 613 6.53 38.08 12.33
N ALA A 614 7.64 37.56 11.81
CA ALA A 614 8.86 38.34 11.57
C ALA A 614 8.73 39.29 10.36
N LEU A 615 7.99 38.87 9.32
CA LEU A 615 7.72 39.67 8.13
C LEU A 615 6.47 40.55 8.27
N GLY A 616 5.61 40.26 9.25
CA GLY A 616 4.32 40.95 9.44
C GLY A 616 3.31 40.69 8.32
N ARG A 617 3.50 39.62 7.55
CA ARG A 617 2.68 39.27 6.37
C ARG A 617 2.74 37.78 6.04
N SER A 618 1.84 37.33 5.17
CA SER A 618 1.90 36.02 4.53
C SER A 618 2.97 35.97 3.45
N PHE A 619 3.47 34.77 3.21
CA PHE A 619 4.42 34.47 2.14
C PHE A 619 4.33 32.99 1.74
N ALA A 620 4.93 32.63 0.62
CA ALA A 620 5.00 31.23 0.20
C ALA A 620 6.31 30.91 -0.54
N LEU A 621 6.72 29.64 -0.53
CA LEU A 621 7.66 29.07 -1.46
C LEU A 621 6.91 28.34 -2.57
N ALA A 622 7.44 28.39 -3.78
CA ALA A 622 6.81 27.78 -4.94
C ALA A 622 7.84 27.28 -5.96
N MET A 623 7.43 26.26 -6.72
CA MET A 623 8.19 25.73 -7.85
C MET A 623 7.57 26.25 -9.16
N VAL A 624 8.23 27.23 -9.79
CA VAL A 624 7.71 27.97 -10.96
C VAL A 624 8.60 27.79 -12.19
N LYS A 625 8.02 27.43 -13.34
CA LYS A 625 8.73 27.30 -14.63
C LYS A 625 9.47 28.60 -14.98
N SER A 626 10.78 28.50 -15.14
CA SER A 626 11.67 29.67 -15.31
C SER A 626 11.47 30.72 -14.21
N GLY A 627 11.28 30.29 -12.95
CA GLY A 627 10.89 31.18 -11.86
C GLY A 627 11.90 32.30 -11.58
N ARG A 628 13.21 32.01 -11.67
CA ARG A 628 14.28 32.99 -11.48
C ARG A 628 14.31 34.08 -12.56
N GLU A 629 13.85 33.75 -13.76
CA GLU A 629 13.72 34.68 -14.88
C GLU A 629 12.44 35.53 -14.76
N ARG A 630 11.57 35.21 -13.79
CA ARG A 630 10.27 35.83 -13.55
C ARG A 630 10.21 36.65 -12.25
N LEU A 631 11.34 36.90 -11.60
CA LEU A 631 11.39 37.73 -10.39
C LEU A 631 10.76 39.10 -10.65
N GLY A 632 9.88 39.54 -9.75
CA GLY A 632 9.12 40.78 -9.85
C GLY A 632 7.83 40.68 -10.68
N SER A 633 7.56 39.56 -11.35
CA SER A 633 6.29 39.35 -12.07
C SER A 633 5.18 38.82 -11.17
N THR A 634 3.93 39.07 -11.55
CA THR A 634 2.74 38.56 -10.86
C THR A 634 2.33 37.19 -11.39
N VAL A 635 1.91 36.31 -10.49
CA VAL A 635 1.20 35.06 -10.78
C VAL A 635 -0.12 35.02 -10.04
N TYR A 636 -1.03 34.18 -10.53
CA TYR A 636 -2.37 34.07 -9.95
C TYR A 636 -2.64 32.65 -9.47
N VAL A 637 -3.32 32.56 -8.34
CA VAL A 637 -3.83 31.32 -7.76
C VAL A 637 -5.34 31.32 -7.89
N GLN A 638 -5.88 30.33 -8.61
CA GLN A 638 -7.32 30.16 -8.79
C GLN A 638 -7.86 29.26 -7.66
N LEU A 639 -8.48 29.86 -6.66
CA LEU A 639 -9.21 29.15 -5.60
C LEU A 639 -10.69 29.00 -5.98
N PRO A 640 -11.45 28.07 -5.36
CA PRO A 640 -12.86 27.89 -5.67
C PRO A 640 -13.72 29.14 -5.49
N ASP A 641 -13.35 30.01 -4.55
CA ASP A 641 -14.08 31.19 -4.10
C ASP A 641 -13.47 32.51 -4.56
N ARG A 642 -12.16 32.56 -4.86
CA ARG A 642 -11.45 33.79 -5.22
C ARG A 642 -10.19 33.55 -6.06
N VAL A 643 -9.63 34.64 -6.58
CA VAL A 643 -8.30 34.65 -7.23
C VAL A 643 -7.34 35.43 -6.34
N VAL A 644 -6.21 34.83 -6.00
CA VAL A 644 -5.14 35.49 -5.24
C VAL A 644 -4.01 35.85 -6.20
N ALA A 645 -3.65 37.13 -6.27
CA ALA A 645 -2.48 37.60 -6.98
C ALA A 645 -1.26 37.59 -6.05
N ALA A 646 -0.12 37.16 -6.55
CA ALA A 646 1.13 37.14 -5.79
C ALA A 646 2.33 37.51 -6.66
N THR A 647 3.23 38.31 -6.11
CA THR A 647 4.49 38.70 -6.76
C THR A 647 5.55 37.63 -6.55
N ILE A 648 6.21 37.18 -7.61
CA ILE A 648 7.36 36.27 -7.54
C ILE A 648 8.57 37.03 -7.00
N THR A 649 9.20 36.50 -5.96
CA THR A 649 10.42 37.04 -5.34
C THR A 649 11.51 35.99 -5.22
N GLU A 650 12.67 36.39 -4.73
CA GLU A 650 13.64 35.42 -4.24
C GLU A 650 13.08 34.64 -3.04
N PRO A 651 13.51 33.38 -2.83
CA PRO A 651 12.97 32.53 -1.78
C PRO A 651 13.46 32.88 -0.37
N VAL A 652 14.38 33.84 -0.21
CA VAL A 652 14.90 34.28 1.09
C VAL A 652 14.23 35.59 1.49
N PHE A 653 13.34 35.53 2.47
CA PHE A 653 12.51 36.66 2.90
C PHE A 653 13.08 37.39 4.12
N TYR A 654 13.79 36.66 4.98
CA TYR A 654 14.26 37.15 6.27
C TYR A 654 15.79 37.12 6.40
N ASP A 655 16.36 38.22 6.88
CA ASP A 655 17.80 38.39 7.16
C ASP A 655 18.69 37.88 6.01
N ARG A 656 18.49 38.43 4.80
CA ARG A 656 19.15 37.95 3.57
C ARG A 656 20.68 37.95 3.67
N GLU A 657 21.24 38.92 4.40
CA GLU A 657 22.69 39.07 4.63
C GLU A 657 23.23 38.20 5.78
N ASN A 658 22.37 37.41 6.44
CA ASN A 658 22.69 36.54 7.58
C ASN A 658 23.37 37.26 8.76
N GLN A 659 22.94 38.47 9.06
CA GLN A 659 23.47 39.29 10.16
C GLN A 659 23.18 38.66 11.53
N ARG A 660 22.11 37.86 11.63
CA ARG A 660 21.64 37.20 12.87
C ARG A 660 22.25 35.82 13.13
N ARG A 661 23.13 35.35 12.25
CA ARG A 661 23.78 34.03 12.39
C ARG A 661 24.62 33.91 13.66
N ASP A 662 25.25 35.01 14.08
CA ASP A 662 26.20 35.03 15.20
C ASP A 662 25.71 35.80 16.43
N SER A 663 24.60 36.55 16.30
CA SER A 663 24.07 37.47 17.31
C SER A 663 22.86 36.96 18.07
#